data_AF-A0A8J5N5A4-F1
#
_entry.id   AF-A0A8J5N5A4-F1
#
_cell.length_a   1.000
_cell.length_b   1.000
_cell.length_c   1.000
_cell.angle_alpha   90.00
_cell.angle_beta   90.00
_cell.angle_gamma   90.00
#
_symmetry.space_group_name_H-M   'P 1'
#
loop_
_entity.id
_entity.type
_entity.pdbx_description
1 polymer ?
#
loop_
_entity_poly.entity_id
_entity_poly.type
_entity_poly.pdbx_seq_one_letter_code
_entity_poly.pdbx_strand_id
1 'polypeptide(L)'
;MALTLPILQEVNARSGIMWSFEGDYRRKPQQRLGGASRTRNIERLELLSQLKNDREERERQRRREAAVLTIQSWTRGMLSQKRTKRDLRLQCDSELALAKVQGITEASAIRLIALLIRIFNAKEDCGRLLLVCQLVVREQRHLSEWVYGSLPRWMYLLPRLANMALQIIMAPDSWASQLSNANQQLFLCALYTHLINRGYYQQMVQLIVSRIPEVYESSENPPTPLAESLLHLLMKPLTFASAVNDSTLLTSVIHELCQDVFGGAAHSQICNFVIPCLAANVSYKLPMDRIVAVLGSRSLKFLNSCPAPPLLYSLLMLVHSSAEFNNATSLCNYLQAISELLGGATSYLIGDVSDVDSDDEDDNSMDSSKPIDPVLRKLAEECVSVVNSTEHVGWLLSHVERQVSPEVLLHFSRLMHHLLTVPSLQFHECRLLYSVVARRQLLRAMWVVLSRVRGPPLLQVLARGSPLAPYERDTLVPLLATFCATLTAVLSTLHDSEFLGDHDENGGHRNPKAYQNQFPFSVEELVKMSASLRDVCVGLVELAHPDTRMSALTDTSYKTMWAHCFKVCVGVLRQIHLRDTRRMFCPTGHWLSSRVSLPLGNCQTISFVPRTSRRQRRLFMPQRWLTRDELETEGPPLSTTEQRRATILQELPFVIPFESRTQVFSTLVASNRSMSQMRADFNEGPMISVSIRRTHIYEDAFDKLSPSNEQQDMKRLTELFIPLEPNLRLRMRVRLMNAVGLDEVGIDGGGIFREFLSELLKTAFDPTRGFFLLTRENTLYPNPGAHHIAEDYQTHYYFIGRMLGKALYENLLVEVPLAGFFVSKLLGRSSSSVEFHHLDSLDPELCRNLLYLKTYQGDVLDLGLDFTVLNSDLGQNTIEELVPNGANVAVTNENRIEYIYRMADYKLNKQIAKQSQAFKKGVADVVPLEWLQMFDWRELQMLISGASVPIDLLDLMDNTKYGGTYNTDHPTIQAFWQVIRGFDETQKRQLLKFVTSCSRPPLLGFKELQPAFCIQPSGSEDRLPTASTCMNLLKLPEYKKEHTLRDKLLYAITSGSGFELS
;
A
#
# COMPACT_ATOMS: atom_id res chain seq x y z
N MET A 1 12.94 -54.92 65.54
CA MET A 1 11.96 -55.85 64.94
C MET A 1 11.95 -55.57 63.45
N ALA A 2 12.22 -56.62 62.68
CA ALA A 2 12.65 -56.58 61.29
C ALA A 2 11.51 -56.76 60.29
N LEU A 3 11.75 -56.36 59.04
CA LEU A 3 11.39 -56.99 57.75
C LEU A 3 12.26 -56.26 56.68
N THR A 4 13.46 -56.74 56.26
CA THR A 4 13.80 -57.67 55.13
C THR A 4 13.13 -57.29 53.80
N LEU A 5 13.73 -57.20 52.59
CA LEU A 5 14.96 -57.60 51.86
C LEU A 5 14.82 -56.97 50.41
N PRO A 6 15.57 -57.29 49.32
CA PRO A 6 17.03 -57.44 49.03
C PRO A 6 17.51 -56.65 47.75
N ILE A 7 18.79 -56.24 47.62
CA ILE A 7 19.92 -56.81 46.80
C ILE A 7 19.77 -56.71 45.26
N LEU A 8 20.79 -56.11 44.60
CA LEU A 8 21.64 -56.60 43.47
C LEU A 8 22.10 -55.40 42.60
N GLN A 9 23.34 -55.23 42.14
CA GLN A 9 24.65 -55.84 42.36
C GLN A 9 25.66 -55.03 41.51
N GLU A 10 26.93 -54.93 41.94
CA GLU A 10 28.18 -54.87 41.13
C GLU A 10 28.31 -53.85 39.98
N VAL A 11 29.36 -53.03 39.85
CA VAL A 11 30.79 -53.38 39.85
C VAL A 11 31.60 -52.19 40.37
N ASN A 12 32.49 -52.48 41.30
CA ASN A 12 33.49 -51.57 41.85
C ASN A 12 34.90 -52.14 41.54
N ALA A 13 35.87 -51.23 41.55
CA ALA A 13 37.30 -51.44 41.78
C ALA A 13 38.24 -51.77 40.60
N ARG A 14 39.15 -50.83 40.33
CA ARG A 14 40.62 -50.93 40.54
C ARG A 14 41.22 -49.53 40.35
N SER A 15 41.48 -48.79 41.42
CA SER A 15 42.70 -48.80 42.28
C SER A 15 43.69 -47.70 41.89
N GLY A 16 43.68 -46.64 42.71
CA GLY A 16 44.74 -45.71 43.13
C GLY A 16 45.94 -45.39 42.25
N ILE A 17 46.28 -44.10 42.15
CA ILE A 17 47.67 -43.61 42.20
C ILE A 17 47.69 -42.23 42.91
N MET A 18 48.65 -42.13 43.82
CA MET A 18 49.07 -41.00 44.64
C MET A 18 49.35 -39.71 43.84
N TRP A 19 49.17 -38.59 44.54
CA TRP A 19 49.70 -37.28 44.19
C TRP A 19 51.24 -37.31 44.17
N SER A 20 51.87 -36.92 43.05
CA SER A 20 53.25 -36.44 43.04
C SER A 20 53.27 -34.97 42.62
N PHE A 21 53.89 -34.15 43.46
CA PHE A 21 54.10 -32.72 43.28
C PHE A 21 55.59 -32.53 43.01
N GLU A 22 55.99 -32.61 41.74
CA GLU A 22 57.34 -32.23 41.32
C GLU A 22 57.21 -31.08 40.33
N GLY A 23 57.66 -29.91 40.78
CA GLY A 23 57.72 -28.70 39.98
C GLY A 23 58.97 -28.74 39.10
N ASP A 24 58.76 -28.74 37.78
CA ASP A 24 59.84 -28.48 36.82
C ASP A 24 59.70 -27.10 36.19
N TYR A 25 60.65 -26.24 36.57
CA TYR A 25 60.79 -24.84 36.21
C TYR A 25 61.44 -24.70 34.82
N ARG A 26 60.81 -23.92 33.93
CA ARG A 26 61.39 -23.24 32.73
C ARG A 26 62.26 -24.06 31.76
N ARG A 27 61.69 -24.45 30.60
CA ARG A 27 62.49 -24.75 29.39
C ARG A 27 62.70 -23.50 28.53
N LYS A 28 63.95 -23.21 28.15
CA LYS A 28 64.37 -22.08 27.31
C LYS A 28 63.80 -22.18 25.88
N PRO A 29 63.48 -21.06 25.20
CA PRO A 29 62.97 -21.10 23.83
C PRO A 29 64.11 -21.40 22.83
N GLN A 30 63.94 -22.44 22.01
CA GLN A 30 64.80 -22.66 20.83
C GLN A 30 64.32 -21.75 19.68
N GLN A 31 65.17 -20.81 19.27
CA GLN A 31 64.99 -20.01 18.05
C GLN A 31 65.70 -20.72 16.89
N ARG A 32 64.97 -21.03 15.81
CA ARG A 32 65.57 -21.42 14.52
C ARG A 32 65.46 -20.23 13.56
N LEU A 33 66.61 -19.66 13.21
CA LEU A 33 66.79 -18.65 12.16
C LEU A 33 67.30 -19.38 10.89
N GLY A 34 66.63 -19.20 9.75
CA GLY A 34 67.08 -19.72 8.45
C GLY A 34 66.04 -19.52 7.34
N GLY A 35 66.42 -18.76 6.29
CA GLY A 35 65.51 -18.18 5.30
C GLY A 35 65.16 -19.01 4.05
N ALA A 36 64.14 -18.49 3.36
CA ALA A 36 63.73 -18.59 1.95
C ALA A 36 63.50 -19.97 1.26
N SER A 37 62.22 -20.34 1.05
CA SER A 37 61.61 -20.63 -0.27
C SER A 37 60.09 -20.88 -0.12
N ARG A 38 59.30 -20.58 -1.17
CA ARG A 38 57.83 -20.42 -1.16
C ARG A 38 57.01 -21.68 -0.81
N THR A 39 57.60 -22.88 -0.83
CA THR A 39 56.90 -24.14 -0.53
C THR A 39 56.57 -24.28 0.96
N ARG A 40 57.27 -23.57 1.84
CA ARG A 40 57.02 -23.56 3.29
C ARG A 40 55.86 -22.69 3.75
N ASN A 41 55.22 -21.89 2.89
CA ASN A 41 54.15 -21.00 3.38
C ASN A 41 52.90 -21.79 3.82
N ILE A 42 52.62 -22.93 3.20
CA ILE A 42 51.52 -23.83 3.59
C ILE A 42 51.88 -24.50 4.93
N GLU A 43 53.08 -25.08 5.06
CA GLU A 43 53.56 -25.68 6.33
C GLU A 43 53.73 -24.65 7.45
N ARG A 44 54.13 -23.41 7.15
CA ARG A 44 54.26 -22.31 8.12
C ARG A 44 52.89 -21.81 8.56
N LEU A 45 51.91 -21.74 7.68
CA LEU A 45 50.54 -21.39 8.04
C LEU A 45 49.90 -22.49 8.90
N GLU A 46 50.15 -23.76 8.60
CA GLU A 46 49.74 -24.89 9.45
C GLU A 46 50.44 -24.87 10.81
N LEU A 47 51.75 -24.64 10.86
CA LEU A 47 52.49 -24.49 12.12
C LEU A 47 52.05 -23.25 12.92
N LEU A 48 51.74 -22.14 12.26
CA LEU A 48 51.19 -20.96 12.91
C LEU A 48 49.77 -21.21 13.41
N SER A 49 48.96 -21.98 12.68
CA SER A 49 47.63 -22.44 13.09
C SER A 49 47.71 -23.37 14.30
N GLN A 50 48.62 -24.34 14.31
CA GLN A 50 48.86 -25.23 15.45
C GLN A 50 49.36 -24.44 16.67
N LEU A 51 50.33 -23.55 16.50
CA LEU A 51 50.81 -22.68 17.59
C LEU A 51 49.74 -21.72 18.10
N LYS A 52 48.83 -21.27 17.23
CA LYS A 52 47.66 -20.46 17.61
C LYS A 52 46.67 -21.31 18.41
N ASN A 53 46.36 -22.52 17.95
CA ASN A 53 45.49 -23.47 18.65
C ASN A 53 46.07 -23.84 20.03
N ASP A 54 47.37 -24.09 20.13
CA ASP A 54 48.06 -24.36 21.41
C ASP A 54 48.07 -23.14 22.35
N ARG A 55 48.12 -21.91 21.78
CA ARG A 55 47.98 -20.67 22.57
C ARG A 55 46.55 -20.51 23.06
N GLU A 56 45.57 -20.75 22.21
CA GLU A 56 44.15 -20.71 22.56
C GLU A 56 43.78 -21.79 23.58
N GLU A 57 44.37 -22.98 23.50
CA GLU A 57 44.22 -24.05 24.49
C GLU A 57 44.78 -23.64 25.86
N ARG A 58 46.00 -23.09 25.89
CA ARG A 58 46.59 -22.57 27.12
C ARG A 58 45.82 -21.38 27.68
N GLU A 59 45.22 -20.56 26.84
CA GLU A 59 44.35 -19.47 27.27
C GLU A 59 43.00 -19.99 27.79
N ARG A 60 42.40 -21.00 27.13
CA ARG A 60 41.23 -21.72 27.62
C ARG A 60 41.49 -22.37 28.98
N GLN A 61 42.66 -22.96 29.17
CA GLN A 61 43.02 -23.59 30.43
C GLN A 61 43.22 -22.56 31.54
N ARG A 62 43.90 -21.44 31.26
CA ARG A 62 43.99 -20.30 32.20
C ARG A 62 42.61 -19.70 32.53
N ARG A 63 41.73 -19.56 31.54
CA ARG A 63 40.34 -19.13 31.75
C ARG A 63 39.56 -20.14 32.60
N ARG A 64 39.75 -21.45 32.39
CA ARG A 64 39.16 -22.50 33.23
C ARG A 64 39.65 -22.42 34.67
N GLU A 65 40.95 -22.28 34.90
CA GLU A 65 41.53 -22.15 36.25
C GLU A 65 41.06 -20.86 36.94
N ALA A 66 41.04 -19.74 36.23
CA ALA A 66 40.49 -18.48 36.74
C ALA A 66 38.99 -18.58 37.04
N ALA A 67 38.21 -19.25 36.18
CA ALA A 67 36.79 -19.52 36.40
C ALA A 67 36.58 -20.41 37.63
N VAL A 68 37.41 -21.45 37.84
CA VAL A 68 37.37 -22.31 39.03
C VAL A 68 37.63 -21.50 40.30
N LEU A 69 38.64 -20.65 40.33
CA LEU A 69 38.90 -19.76 41.48
C LEU A 69 37.74 -18.79 41.73
N THR A 70 37.15 -18.26 40.67
CA THR A 70 35.98 -17.38 40.76
C THR A 70 34.79 -18.14 41.36
N ILE A 71 34.49 -19.34 40.88
CA ILE A 71 33.43 -20.22 41.39
C ILE A 71 33.70 -20.59 42.86
N GLN A 72 34.95 -20.90 43.23
CA GLN A 72 35.33 -21.23 44.60
C GLN A 72 35.19 -20.03 45.55
N SER A 73 35.58 -18.82 45.11
CA SER A 73 35.42 -17.60 45.91
C SER A 73 33.94 -17.26 46.10
N TRP A 74 33.13 -17.38 45.05
CA TRP A 74 31.68 -17.14 45.09
C TRP A 74 30.96 -18.16 45.97
N THR A 75 31.30 -19.45 45.88
CA THR A 75 30.71 -20.50 46.73
C THR A 75 31.07 -20.33 48.20
N ARG A 76 32.33 -19.96 48.53
CA ARG A 76 32.72 -19.60 49.91
C ARG A 76 31.95 -18.38 50.42
N GLY A 77 31.80 -17.34 49.59
CA GLY A 77 30.99 -16.16 49.90
C GLY A 77 29.53 -16.50 50.16
N MET A 78 28.92 -17.34 49.30
CA MET A 78 27.53 -17.76 49.44
C MET A 78 27.30 -18.61 50.69
N LEU A 79 28.22 -19.51 51.03
CA LEU A 79 28.15 -20.31 52.26
C LEU A 79 28.28 -19.43 53.51
N SER A 80 29.16 -18.44 53.50
CA SER A 80 29.30 -17.46 54.58
C SER A 80 28.00 -16.67 54.75
N GLN A 81 27.47 -16.09 53.66
CA GLN A 81 26.21 -15.34 53.67
C GLN A 81 25.02 -16.16 54.18
N LYS A 82 24.94 -17.45 53.81
CA LYS A 82 23.91 -18.38 54.33
C LYS A 82 24.03 -18.58 55.85
N ARG A 83 25.25 -18.73 56.38
CA ARG A 83 25.48 -18.85 57.84
C ARG A 83 25.06 -17.56 58.55
N THR A 84 25.53 -16.41 58.09
CA THR A 84 25.20 -15.11 58.72
C THR A 84 23.70 -14.82 58.70
N LYS A 85 23.00 -15.13 57.58
CA LYS A 85 21.53 -14.99 57.51
C LYS A 85 20.81 -15.94 58.46
N ARG A 86 21.31 -17.15 58.67
CA ARG A 86 20.75 -18.11 59.64
C ARG A 86 20.88 -17.58 61.08
N ASP A 87 22.03 -17.03 61.43
CA ASP A 87 22.26 -16.46 62.75
C ASP A 87 21.35 -15.24 63.01
N LEU A 88 21.21 -14.36 62.02
CA LEU A 88 20.31 -13.20 62.10
C LEU A 88 18.82 -13.60 62.19
N ARG A 89 18.41 -14.73 61.58
CA ARG A 89 17.04 -15.26 61.72
C ARG A 89 16.77 -15.79 63.12
N LEU A 90 17.73 -16.49 63.72
CA LEU A 90 17.61 -16.94 65.11
C LEU A 90 17.47 -15.75 66.07
N GLN A 91 18.22 -14.67 65.84
CA GLN A 91 18.07 -13.42 66.58
C GLN A 91 16.68 -12.78 66.38
N CYS A 92 16.17 -12.78 65.14
CA CYS A 92 14.83 -12.29 64.85
C CYS A 92 13.75 -13.13 65.55
N ASP A 93 13.90 -14.46 65.59
CA ASP A 93 12.95 -15.37 66.24
C ASP A 93 12.95 -15.22 67.76
N SER A 94 14.13 -15.00 68.39
CA SER A 94 14.21 -14.72 69.82
C SER A 94 13.55 -13.39 70.19
N GLU A 95 13.77 -12.34 69.39
CA GLU A 95 13.16 -11.02 69.61
C GLU A 95 11.64 -11.05 69.36
N LEU A 96 11.17 -11.82 68.36
CA LEU A 96 9.75 -12.05 68.10
C LEU A 96 9.06 -12.81 69.25
N ALA A 97 9.74 -13.79 69.83
CA ALA A 97 9.22 -14.54 70.99
C ALA A 97 9.08 -13.63 72.22
N LEU A 98 10.05 -12.75 72.47
CA LEU A 98 10.00 -11.75 73.53
C LEU A 98 8.88 -10.73 73.30
N ALA A 99 8.76 -10.21 72.08
CA ALA A 99 7.72 -9.24 71.70
C ALA A 99 6.29 -9.80 71.83
N LYS A 100 6.07 -11.11 71.61
CA LYS A 100 4.76 -11.76 71.81
C LYS A 100 4.31 -11.79 73.27
N VAL A 101 5.25 -11.83 74.22
CA VAL A 101 4.98 -12.00 75.65
C VAL A 101 4.90 -10.66 76.38
N GLN A 102 5.73 -9.68 76.01
CA GLN A 102 5.90 -8.42 76.76
C GLN A 102 5.29 -7.18 76.09
N GLY A 103 4.74 -7.30 74.87
CA GLY A 103 4.33 -6.15 74.06
C GLY A 103 5.50 -5.51 73.32
N ILE A 104 5.21 -4.68 72.32
CA ILE A 104 6.24 -4.02 71.50
C ILE A 104 6.58 -2.64 72.08
N THR A 105 7.88 -2.35 72.21
CA THR A 105 8.40 -1.00 72.48
C THR A 105 8.96 -0.40 71.19
N GLU A 106 9.07 0.93 71.09
CA GLU A 106 9.61 1.60 69.91
C GLU A 106 10.99 1.04 69.49
N ALA A 107 11.87 0.80 70.46
CA ALA A 107 13.20 0.26 70.20
C ALA A 107 13.20 -1.20 69.75
N SER A 108 12.27 -2.03 70.23
CA SER A 108 12.14 -3.42 69.75
C SER A 108 11.48 -3.46 68.36
N ALA A 109 10.51 -2.59 68.07
CA ALA A 109 9.93 -2.44 66.74
C ALA A 109 10.98 -2.06 65.69
N ILE A 110 11.78 -1.02 65.95
CA ILE A 110 12.84 -0.56 65.05
C ILE A 110 13.86 -1.67 64.79
N ARG A 111 14.28 -2.40 65.83
CA ARG A 111 15.24 -3.52 65.70
C ARG A 111 14.67 -4.69 64.91
N LEU A 112 13.43 -5.10 65.20
CA LEU A 112 12.74 -6.17 64.47
C LEU A 112 12.59 -5.82 62.98
N ILE A 113 12.18 -4.60 62.67
CA ILE A 113 12.02 -4.13 61.28
C ILE A 113 13.40 -4.05 60.59
N ALA A 114 14.44 -3.55 61.26
CA ALA A 114 15.79 -3.48 60.69
C ALA A 114 16.42 -4.87 60.46
N LEU A 115 16.17 -5.84 61.36
CA LEU A 115 16.59 -7.24 61.20
C LEU A 115 15.85 -7.88 60.02
N LEU A 116 14.53 -7.69 59.93
CA LEU A 116 13.73 -8.18 58.81
C LEU A 116 14.21 -7.64 57.46
N ILE A 117 14.46 -6.33 57.35
CA ILE A 117 14.99 -5.71 56.12
C ILE A 117 16.32 -6.36 55.67
N ARG A 118 17.16 -6.82 56.62
CA ARG A 118 18.46 -7.45 56.32
C ARG A 118 18.36 -8.93 55.92
N ILE A 119 17.36 -9.65 56.41
CA ILE A 119 17.25 -11.11 56.25
C ILE A 119 16.17 -11.55 55.26
N PHE A 120 15.23 -10.68 54.90
CA PHE A 120 13.99 -11.02 54.22
C PHE A 120 14.18 -11.89 52.96
N ASN A 121 13.57 -13.07 52.98
CA ASN A 121 13.39 -13.95 51.84
C ASN A 121 11.93 -14.42 51.80
N ALA A 122 11.21 -14.14 50.71
CA ALA A 122 9.77 -14.42 50.58
C ALA A 122 9.39 -15.90 50.82
N LYS A 123 10.29 -16.87 50.58
CA LYS A 123 9.98 -18.30 50.82
C LYS A 123 10.10 -18.72 52.28
N GLU A 124 10.98 -18.09 53.05
CA GLU A 124 11.38 -18.57 54.39
C GLU A 124 10.90 -17.64 55.52
N ASP A 125 10.69 -16.36 55.23
CA ASP A 125 10.49 -15.31 56.24
C ASP A 125 9.08 -14.68 56.20
N CYS A 126 8.16 -15.19 55.35
CA CYS A 126 6.76 -14.74 55.27
C CYS A 126 6.03 -14.80 56.62
N GLY A 127 6.17 -15.91 57.35
CA GLY A 127 5.54 -16.05 58.67
C GLY A 127 6.07 -15.04 59.69
N ARG A 128 7.36 -14.70 59.63
CA ARG A 128 7.99 -13.70 60.50
C ARG A 128 7.49 -12.30 60.17
N LEU A 129 7.37 -11.97 58.87
CA LEU A 129 6.84 -10.69 58.43
C LEU A 129 5.38 -10.51 58.84
N LEU A 130 4.53 -11.53 58.66
CA LEU A 130 3.12 -11.48 59.08
C LEU A 130 2.98 -11.24 60.58
N LEU A 131 3.78 -11.92 61.40
CA LEU A 131 3.78 -11.72 62.85
C LEU A 131 4.23 -10.31 63.22
N VAL A 132 5.27 -9.77 62.58
CA VAL A 132 5.69 -8.37 62.84
C VAL A 132 4.60 -7.39 62.38
N CYS A 133 4.00 -7.58 61.20
CA CYS A 133 2.92 -6.72 60.73
C CYS A 133 1.69 -6.80 61.66
N GLN A 134 1.31 -7.98 62.14
CA GLN A 134 0.21 -8.17 63.09
C GLN A 134 0.49 -7.50 64.44
N LEU A 135 1.73 -7.59 64.95
CA LEU A 135 2.09 -6.94 66.20
C LEU A 135 2.15 -5.41 66.05
N VAL A 136 2.62 -4.90 64.91
CA VAL A 136 2.61 -3.47 64.57
C VAL A 136 1.17 -2.95 64.42
N VAL A 137 0.27 -3.72 63.79
CA VAL A 137 -1.16 -3.39 63.69
C VAL A 137 -1.86 -3.48 65.06
N ARG A 138 -1.46 -4.40 65.93
CA ARG A 138 -2.03 -4.54 67.29
C ARG A 138 -1.74 -3.33 68.17
N GLU A 139 -0.59 -2.67 67.99
CA GLU A 139 -0.15 -1.47 68.73
C GLU A 139 -0.44 -0.15 68.00
N GLN A 140 -1.44 -0.14 67.10
CA GLN A 140 -1.74 0.98 66.21
C GLN A 140 -1.90 2.36 66.90
N ARG A 141 -2.38 2.40 68.15
CA ARG A 141 -2.62 3.65 68.89
C ARG A 141 -1.30 4.38 69.23
N HIS A 142 -0.26 3.64 69.60
CA HIS A 142 1.06 4.17 69.99
C HIS A 142 2.00 4.44 68.81
N LEU A 143 1.71 3.86 67.65
CA LEU A 143 2.47 4.05 66.43
C LEU A 143 2.50 5.52 65.98
N SER A 144 1.39 6.22 66.15
CA SER A 144 1.30 7.66 65.86
C SER A 144 2.27 8.47 66.73
N GLU A 145 2.33 8.19 68.03
CA GLU A 145 3.23 8.82 69.00
C GLU A 145 4.71 8.49 68.72
N TRP A 146 5.04 7.25 68.34
CA TRP A 146 6.40 6.84 67.97
C TRP A 146 6.91 7.53 66.70
N VAL A 147 6.04 7.71 65.71
CA VAL A 147 6.39 8.43 64.47
C VAL A 147 6.68 9.90 64.76
N TYR A 148 5.95 10.54 65.69
CA TYR A 148 6.26 11.91 66.14
C TYR A 148 7.60 12.00 66.88
N GLY A 149 7.96 11.01 67.69
CA GLY A 149 9.19 11.01 68.50
C GLY A 149 10.48 10.81 67.72
N SER A 150 10.47 10.02 66.63
CA SER A 150 11.69 9.70 65.86
C SER A 150 11.50 9.66 64.32
N LEU A 151 10.84 10.70 63.79
CA LEU A 151 10.52 10.93 62.37
C LEU A 151 11.55 10.41 61.34
N PRO A 152 12.87 10.72 61.43
CA PRO A 152 13.84 10.33 60.39
C PRO A 152 14.04 8.81 60.27
N ARG A 153 13.95 8.07 61.38
CA ARG A 153 14.15 6.61 61.39
C ARG A 153 12.92 5.90 60.84
N TRP A 154 11.74 6.36 61.24
CA TRP A 154 10.46 5.85 60.75
C TRP A 154 10.22 6.17 59.27
N MET A 155 10.65 7.35 58.79
CA MET A 155 10.66 7.69 57.35
C MET A 155 11.49 6.74 56.48
N TYR A 156 12.48 6.02 57.04
CA TYR A 156 13.28 5.04 56.29
C TYR A 156 12.75 3.61 56.43
N LEU A 157 12.24 3.25 57.60
CA LEU A 157 11.86 1.88 57.95
C LEU A 157 10.44 1.53 57.50
N LEU A 158 9.47 2.43 57.68
CA LEU A 158 8.06 2.19 57.30
C LEU A 158 7.87 2.01 55.79
N PRO A 159 8.45 2.83 54.89
CA PRO A 159 8.28 2.62 53.46
C PRO A 159 8.88 1.29 52.98
N ARG A 160 9.99 0.85 53.59
CA ARG A 160 10.62 -0.45 53.27
C ARG A 160 9.82 -1.62 53.81
N LEU A 161 9.26 -1.50 55.01
CA LEU A 161 8.35 -2.49 55.58
C LEU A 161 7.07 -2.57 54.76
N ALA A 162 6.48 -1.44 54.37
CA ALA A 162 5.32 -1.38 53.51
C ALA A 162 5.59 -2.01 52.14
N ASN A 163 6.78 -1.80 51.54
CA ASN A 163 7.19 -2.46 50.30
C ASN A 163 7.37 -3.99 50.46
N MET A 164 7.97 -4.46 51.57
CA MET A 164 8.04 -5.90 51.86
C MET A 164 6.68 -6.50 52.18
N ALA A 165 5.81 -5.74 52.85
CA ALA A 165 4.44 -6.13 53.13
C ALA A 165 3.61 -6.13 51.85
N LEU A 166 3.83 -5.20 50.91
CA LEU A 166 3.21 -5.16 49.58
C LEU A 166 3.48 -6.42 48.78
N GLN A 167 4.66 -7.03 48.92
CA GLN A 167 4.93 -8.34 48.34
C GLN A 167 4.06 -9.47 48.94
N ILE A 168 3.30 -9.20 50.01
CA ILE A 168 2.49 -10.12 50.80
C ILE A 168 1.05 -9.57 51.10
N ILE A 169 0.68 -8.34 50.69
CA ILE A 169 -0.41 -7.49 51.25
C ILE A 169 -1.78 -8.20 51.23
N MET A 170 -2.60 -8.27 52.29
CA MET A 170 -2.93 -7.49 53.51
C MET A 170 -3.93 -6.33 53.39
N ALA A 171 -4.89 -6.37 54.31
CA ALA A 171 -6.11 -5.56 54.41
C ALA A 171 -5.88 -4.12 54.95
N PRO A 172 -6.76 -3.14 54.61
CA PRO A 172 -6.42 -1.72 54.74
C PRO A 172 -7.32 -0.87 55.68
N ASP A 173 -8.02 -1.45 56.64
CA ASP A 173 -9.00 -0.71 57.44
C ASP A 173 -8.47 -0.44 58.85
N SER A 174 -7.85 0.73 59.07
CA SER A 174 -7.87 1.40 60.39
C SER A 174 -7.07 2.70 60.53
N TRP A 175 -6.23 3.13 59.57
CA TRP A 175 -5.24 4.21 59.83
C TRP A 175 -5.78 5.65 59.85
N ALA A 176 -7.10 5.85 59.74
CA ALA A 176 -7.67 7.15 59.39
C ALA A 176 -7.84 8.17 60.53
N SER A 177 -7.65 7.84 61.82
CA SER A 177 -8.29 8.67 62.86
C SER A 177 -7.43 9.59 63.75
N GLN A 178 -6.08 9.56 63.82
CA GLN A 178 -5.38 10.33 64.88
C GLN A 178 -3.94 10.87 64.59
N LEU A 179 -3.73 11.69 63.55
CA LEU A 179 -2.56 12.60 63.52
C LEU A 179 -3.02 14.01 63.07
N SER A 180 -2.20 15.04 63.30
CA SER A 180 -2.49 16.43 62.88
C SER A 180 -2.35 16.60 61.36
N ASN A 181 -3.28 17.36 60.75
CA ASN A 181 -3.45 17.44 59.29
C ASN A 181 -2.19 17.78 58.48
N ALA A 182 -1.31 18.67 58.98
CA ALA A 182 -0.16 19.15 58.20
C ALA A 182 1.02 18.14 58.13
N ASN A 183 1.32 17.47 59.24
CA ASN A 183 2.44 16.52 59.31
C ASN A 183 2.07 15.14 58.75
N GLN A 184 0.78 14.77 58.82
CA GLN A 184 0.22 13.61 58.09
C GLN A 184 0.45 13.74 56.60
N GLN A 185 0.14 14.90 56.03
CA GLN A 185 0.26 15.15 54.60
C GLN A 185 1.72 15.03 54.14
N LEU A 186 2.67 15.65 54.85
CA LEU A 186 4.09 15.57 54.53
C LEU A 186 4.64 14.13 54.61
N PHE A 187 4.28 13.38 55.66
CA PHE A 187 4.72 11.99 55.81
C PHE A 187 4.09 11.07 54.75
N LEU A 188 2.78 11.19 54.50
CA LEU A 188 2.09 10.39 53.49
C LEU A 188 2.55 10.74 52.06
N CYS A 189 2.85 12.01 51.77
CA CYS A 189 3.45 12.40 50.50
C CYS A 189 4.83 11.75 50.32
N ALA A 190 5.71 11.80 51.33
CA ALA A 190 7.01 11.15 51.28
C ALA A 190 6.92 9.61 51.17
N LEU A 191 5.95 9.00 51.86
CA LEU A 191 5.68 7.57 51.83
C LEU A 191 5.20 7.13 50.44
N TYR A 192 4.15 7.74 49.90
CA TYR A 192 3.62 7.40 48.58
C TYR A 192 4.65 7.67 47.48
N THR A 193 5.38 8.79 47.55
CA THR A 193 6.49 9.07 46.62
C THR A 193 7.56 7.97 46.67
N HIS A 194 7.92 7.49 47.86
CA HIS A 194 8.90 6.40 47.99
C HIS A 194 8.37 5.05 47.48
N LEU A 195 7.11 4.74 47.75
CA LEU A 195 6.46 3.50 47.30
C LEU A 195 6.34 3.46 45.78
N ILE A 196 5.89 4.56 45.18
CA ILE A 196 5.74 4.73 43.73
C ILE A 196 7.10 4.57 43.05
N ASN A 197 8.14 5.26 43.52
CA ASN A 197 9.52 5.13 43.01
C ASN A 197 10.14 3.72 43.18
N ARG A 198 9.50 2.82 43.94
CA ARG A 198 9.96 1.44 44.17
C ARG A 198 9.05 0.39 43.50
N GLY A 199 8.17 0.80 42.58
CA GLY A 199 7.33 -0.10 41.78
C GLY A 199 6.09 -0.59 42.52
N TYR A 200 5.43 0.27 43.29
CA TYR A 200 4.16 -0.02 43.97
C TYR A 200 3.12 -0.62 43.02
N TYR A 201 2.89 0.01 41.86
CA TYR A 201 1.88 -0.42 40.90
C TYR A 201 2.27 -1.73 40.20
N GLN A 202 3.54 -1.95 39.86
CA GLN A 202 4.04 -3.24 39.36
C GLN A 202 3.72 -4.41 40.30
N GLN A 203 3.96 -4.21 41.60
CA GLN A 203 3.68 -5.23 42.60
C GLN A 203 2.17 -5.47 42.77
N MET A 204 1.36 -4.42 42.73
CA MET A 204 -0.10 -4.54 42.77
C MET A 204 -0.65 -5.30 41.56
N VAL A 205 -0.13 -5.05 40.36
CA VAL A 205 -0.50 -5.80 39.15
C VAL A 205 -0.13 -7.27 39.27
N GLN A 206 1.08 -7.60 39.76
CA GLN A 206 1.47 -9.00 40.02
C GLN A 206 0.57 -9.70 41.06
N LEU A 207 0.13 -8.97 42.08
CA LEU A 207 -0.82 -9.50 43.06
C LEU A 207 -2.20 -9.75 42.46
N ILE A 208 -2.72 -8.83 41.65
CA ILE A 208 -4.01 -8.97 40.97
C ILE A 208 -3.98 -10.19 40.05
N VAL A 209 -2.94 -10.34 39.23
CA VAL A 209 -2.80 -11.47 38.29
C VAL A 209 -2.62 -12.81 39.03
N SER A 210 -1.93 -12.84 40.17
CA SER A 210 -1.65 -14.09 40.89
C SER A 210 -2.75 -14.53 41.86
N ARG A 211 -3.60 -13.62 42.35
CA ARG A 211 -4.59 -13.89 43.40
C ARG A 211 -6.04 -13.86 42.92
N ILE A 212 -6.32 -13.23 41.77
CA ILE A 212 -7.67 -13.19 41.20
C ILE A 212 -7.77 -14.27 40.10
N PRO A 213 -8.81 -15.13 40.13
CA PRO A 213 -9.08 -16.08 39.05
C PRO A 213 -9.23 -15.37 37.70
N GLU A 214 -8.92 -16.05 36.61
CA GLU A 214 -9.11 -15.50 35.26
C GLU A 214 -10.60 -15.21 35.02
N VAL A 215 -10.89 -13.98 34.60
CA VAL A 215 -12.24 -13.51 34.30
C VAL A 215 -12.39 -13.47 32.78
N TYR A 216 -13.32 -14.27 32.25
CA TYR A 216 -13.52 -14.42 30.80
C TYR A 216 -14.49 -13.38 30.21
N GLU A 217 -15.35 -12.76 31.02
CA GLU A 217 -16.33 -11.74 30.62
C GLU A 217 -16.10 -10.42 31.36
N SER A 218 -16.36 -9.27 30.71
CA SER A 218 -16.22 -7.96 31.33
C SER A 218 -17.21 -7.79 32.50
N SER A 219 -16.71 -7.58 33.71
CA SER A 219 -17.53 -7.38 34.92
C SER A 219 -17.33 -5.98 35.50
N GLU A 220 -18.41 -5.23 35.63
CA GLU A 220 -18.44 -3.91 36.29
C GLU A 220 -18.30 -4.02 37.83
N ASN A 221 -18.65 -5.18 38.40
CA ASN A 221 -18.62 -5.45 39.82
C ASN A 221 -17.41 -6.32 40.22
N PRO A 222 -16.86 -6.12 41.43
CA PRO A 222 -15.76 -6.95 41.93
C PRO A 222 -16.19 -8.42 42.08
N PRO A 223 -15.48 -9.38 41.45
CA PRO A 223 -15.88 -10.79 41.46
C PRO A 223 -15.68 -11.44 42.84
N THR A 224 -14.83 -10.87 43.69
CA THR A 224 -14.58 -11.33 45.06
C THR A 224 -14.38 -10.14 46.01
N PRO A 225 -14.64 -10.29 47.32
CA PRO A 225 -14.36 -9.25 48.32
C PRO A 225 -12.85 -8.94 48.41
N LEU A 226 -11.98 -9.90 48.06
CA LEU A 226 -10.55 -9.67 47.93
C LEU A 226 -10.24 -8.71 46.77
N ALA A 227 -10.90 -8.89 45.63
CA ALA A 227 -10.76 -8.02 44.47
C ALA A 227 -11.21 -6.57 44.77
N GLU A 228 -12.27 -6.39 45.56
CA GLU A 228 -12.72 -5.08 46.03
C GLU A 228 -11.67 -4.39 46.92
N SER A 229 -11.05 -5.14 47.85
CA SER A 229 -10.00 -4.60 48.72
C SER A 229 -8.73 -4.21 47.95
N LEU A 230 -8.38 -4.97 46.91
CA LEU A 230 -7.24 -4.69 46.03
C LEU A 230 -7.50 -3.48 45.12
N LEU A 231 -8.73 -3.32 44.62
CA LEU A 231 -9.13 -2.13 43.85
C LEU A 231 -9.09 -0.87 44.72
N HIS A 232 -9.58 -0.94 45.96
CA HIS A 232 -9.52 0.16 46.90
C HIS A 232 -8.06 0.55 47.21
N LEU A 233 -7.17 -0.43 47.40
CA LEU A 233 -5.73 -0.21 47.57
C LEU A 233 -5.09 0.48 46.34
N LEU A 234 -5.46 0.08 45.13
CA LEU A 234 -4.95 0.67 43.88
C LEU A 234 -5.32 2.15 43.75
N MET A 235 -6.51 2.55 44.23
CA MET A 235 -7.03 3.92 44.11
C MET A 235 -6.65 4.85 45.28
N LYS A 236 -6.13 4.33 46.40
CA LYS A 236 -5.74 5.13 47.57
C LYS A 236 -4.67 6.21 47.28
N PRO A 237 -3.57 5.93 46.55
CA PRO A 237 -2.57 6.96 46.24
C PRO A 237 -3.15 8.10 45.39
N LEU A 238 -4.08 7.80 44.49
CA LEU A 238 -4.72 8.79 43.61
C LEU A 238 -5.75 9.66 44.36
N THR A 239 -6.59 9.03 45.18
CA THR A 239 -7.58 9.75 46.02
C THR A 239 -6.88 10.65 47.06
N PHE A 240 -5.73 10.21 47.58
CA PHE A 240 -4.89 11.04 48.45
C PHE A 240 -4.22 12.19 47.69
N ALA A 241 -3.60 11.92 46.53
CA ALA A 241 -2.94 12.94 45.71
C ALA A 241 -3.90 14.06 45.27
N SER A 242 -5.14 13.70 44.91
CA SER A 242 -6.18 14.64 44.55
C SER A 242 -6.69 15.47 45.74
N ALA A 243 -6.75 14.89 46.94
CA ALA A 243 -7.14 15.61 48.16
C ALA A 243 -6.07 16.62 48.63
N VAL A 244 -4.78 16.34 48.42
CA VAL A 244 -3.66 17.21 48.85
C VAL A 244 -3.33 18.28 47.81
N ASN A 245 -3.75 18.12 46.56
CA ASN A 245 -3.55 19.08 45.45
C ASN A 245 -2.07 19.38 45.11
N ASP A 246 -1.14 18.49 45.48
CA ASP A 246 0.27 18.58 45.09
C ASP A 246 0.45 18.09 43.64
N SER A 247 0.71 19.04 42.74
CA SER A 247 0.87 18.78 41.31
C SER A 247 2.01 17.81 40.97
N THR A 248 3.07 17.76 41.79
CA THR A 248 4.25 16.93 41.49
C THR A 248 3.98 15.46 41.79
N LEU A 249 3.41 15.19 42.97
CA LEU A 249 3.01 13.86 43.41
C LEU A 249 1.89 13.32 42.51
N LEU A 250 0.87 14.13 42.21
CA LEU A 250 -0.22 13.73 41.31
C LEU A 250 0.29 13.33 39.92
N THR A 251 1.23 14.08 39.36
CA THR A 251 1.81 13.76 38.04
C THR A 251 2.62 12.46 38.09
N SER A 252 3.40 12.23 39.16
CA SER A 252 4.14 10.97 39.33
C SER A 252 3.23 9.75 39.54
N VAL A 253 2.13 9.91 40.28
CA VAL A 253 1.12 8.87 40.50
C VAL A 253 0.47 8.50 39.18
N ILE A 254 0.04 9.49 38.40
CA ILE A 254 -0.62 9.28 37.11
C ILE A 254 0.34 8.63 36.10
N HIS A 255 1.62 9.05 36.07
CA HIS A 255 2.62 8.47 35.19
C HIS A 255 2.82 6.97 35.45
N GLU A 256 3.07 6.59 36.70
CA GLU A 256 3.30 5.18 37.07
C GLU A 256 2.02 4.33 36.99
N LEU A 257 0.85 4.93 37.28
CA LEU A 257 -0.44 4.27 37.07
C LEU A 257 -0.70 3.98 35.58
N CYS A 258 -0.37 4.92 34.69
CA CYS A 258 -0.43 4.67 33.25
C CYS A 258 0.59 3.59 32.84
N GLN A 259 1.83 3.66 33.33
CA GLN A 259 2.90 2.73 32.96
C GLN A 259 2.58 1.28 33.33
N ASP A 260 2.21 1.06 34.58
CA ASP A 260 2.17 -0.26 35.19
C ASP A 260 0.76 -0.87 35.15
N VAL A 261 -0.28 -0.07 35.46
CA VAL A 261 -1.67 -0.57 35.52
C VAL A 261 -2.30 -0.59 34.13
N PHE A 262 -2.32 0.55 33.43
CA PHE A 262 -2.90 0.62 32.08
C PHE A 262 -2.01 -0.08 31.04
N GLY A 263 -0.67 -0.03 31.20
CA GLY A 263 0.26 -0.85 30.42
C GLY A 263 0.14 -2.36 30.69
N GLY A 264 -0.41 -2.74 31.85
CA GLY A 264 -0.67 -4.13 32.27
C GLY A 264 -1.96 -4.74 31.69
N ALA A 265 -2.74 -4.01 30.88
CA ALA A 265 -3.99 -4.52 30.30
C ALA A 265 -3.83 -5.69 29.31
N ALA A 266 -2.59 -6.16 29.07
CA ALA A 266 -2.33 -7.45 28.43
C ALA A 266 -2.87 -8.64 29.25
N HIS A 267 -3.01 -8.49 30.57
CA HIS A 267 -3.60 -9.52 31.44
C HIS A 267 -5.14 -9.44 31.45
N SER A 268 -5.81 -10.59 31.30
CA SER A 268 -7.28 -10.70 31.28
C SER A 268 -7.93 -10.13 32.54
N GLN A 269 -7.29 -10.26 33.72
CA GLN A 269 -7.80 -9.71 34.98
C GLN A 269 -7.83 -8.18 35.02
N ILE A 270 -6.93 -7.50 34.29
CA ILE A 270 -6.91 -6.03 34.21
C ILE A 270 -7.90 -5.55 33.16
N CYS A 271 -7.89 -6.21 31.98
CA CYS A 271 -8.77 -5.92 30.86
C CYS A 271 -10.26 -6.09 31.21
N ASN A 272 -10.63 -7.23 31.81
CA ASN A 272 -12.03 -7.60 32.00
C ASN A 272 -12.62 -7.23 33.37
N PHE A 273 -11.78 -6.85 34.35
CA PHE A 273 -12.26 -6.49 35.69
C PHE A 273 -11.82 -5.07 36.12
N VAL A 274 -10.53 -4.77 36.16
CA VAL A 274 -10.06 -3.48 36.70
C VAL A 274 -10.53 -2.29 35.85
N ILE A 275 -10.41 -2.36 34.52
CA ILE A 275 -10.78 -1.25 33.63
C ILE A 275 -12.29 -1.00 33.59
N PRO A 276 -13.17 -2.01 33.38
CA PRO A 276 -14.62 -1.82 33.42
C PRO A 276 -15.12 -1.30 34.77
N CYS A 277 -14.56 -1.81 35.87
CA CYS A 277 -14.92 -1.38 37.23
C CYS A 277 -14.53 0.08 37.51
N LEU A 278 -13.41 0.56 36.94
CA LEU A 278 -13.00 1.97 37.00
C LEU A 278 -13.87 2.87 36.10
N ALA A 279 -14.37 2.36 34.98
CA ALA A 279 -15.22 3.10 34.06
C ALA A 279 -16.67 3.28 34.57
N ALA A 280 -17.19 2.31 35.34
CA ALA A 280 -18.57 2.29 35.83
C ALA A 280 -18.77 2.94 37.22
N ASN A 281 -17.77 2.88 38.10
CA ASN A 281 -17.94 3.32 39.49
C ASN A 281 -17.79 4.83 39.70
N VAL A 282 -18.91 5.49 40.04
CA VAL A 282 -18.99 6.94 40.37
C VAL A 282 -18.12 7.33 41.58
N SER A 283 -17.82 6.40 42.48
CA SER A 283 -17.05 6.62 43.72
C SER A 283 -15.56 6.91 43.50
N TYR A 284 -15.01 6.53 42.34
CA TYR A 284 -13.59 6.70 42.02
C TYR A 284 -13.40 7.70 40.86
N LYS A 285 -13.59 9.00 41.12
CA LYS A 285 -13.41 10.05 40.10
C LYS A 285 -11.94 10.15 39.65
N LEU A 286 -11.65 9.64 38.47
CA LEU A 286 -10.35 9.78 37.80
C LEU A 286 -10.21 11.21 37.21
N PRO A 287 -9.08 11.90 37.43
CA PRO A 287 -8.83 13.21 36.82
C PRO A 287 -8.47 13.07 35.33
N MET A 288 -9.48 12.80 34.48
CA MET A 288 -9.30 12.46 33.06
C MET A 288 -8.55 13.55 32.28
N ASP A 289 -8.82 14.83 32.52
CA ASP A 289 -8.10 15.95 31.88
C ASP A 289 -6.58 15.91 32.15
N ARG A 290 -6.18 15.49 33.36
CA ARG A 290 -4.75 15.38 33.75
C ARG A 290 -4.12 14.11 33.21
N ILE A 291 -4.85 12.99 33.19
CA ILE A 291 -4.40 11.72 32.58
C ILE A 291 -4.13 11.93 31.08
N VAL A 292 -5.09 12.55 30.39
CA VAL A 292 -4.98 12.89 28.97
C VAL A 292 -3.85 13.88 28.72
N ALA A 293 -3.65 14.88 29.60
CA ALA A 293 -2.53 15.80 29.49
C ALA A 293 -1.16 15.12 29.69
N VAL A 294 -1.04 14.18 30.63
CA VAL A 294 0.20 13.40 30.85
C VAL A 294 0.50 12.54 29.63
N LEU A 295 -0.50 11.83 29.09
CA LEU A 295 -0.34 11.01 27.89
C LEU A 295 -0.05 11.83 26.63
N GLY A 296 -0.62 13.04 26.50
CA GLY A 296 -0.36 13.96 25.38
C GLY A 296 0.97 14.73 25.49
N SER A 297 1.61 14.75 26.66
CA SER A 297 2.82 15.56 26.92
C SER A 297 4.14 14.97 26.35
N ARG A 298 4.14 14.49 25.09
CA ARG A 298 5.33 14.18 24.25
C ARG A 298 6.55 13.49 24.92
N SER A 299 6.37 12.77 26.01
CA SER A 299 7.47 12.04 26.67
C SER A 299 7.75 10.77 25.88
N LEU A 300 8.52 10.89 24.79
CA LEU A 300 8.98 9.79 23.94
C LEU A 300 9.66 8.65 24.74
N LYS A 301 10.14 8.92 25.96
CA LYS A 301 10.73 7.89 26.84
C LYS A 301 9.67 6.99 27.48
N PHE A 302 8.48 7.53 27.78
CA PHE A 302 7.37 6.81 28.42
C PHE A 302 6.68 5.85 27.45
N LEU A 303 6.41 6.31 26.21
CA LEU A 303 5.79 5.49 25.17
C LEU A 303 6.72 4.37 24.66
N ASN A 304 8.05 4.53 24.76
CA ASN A 304 9.00 3.50 24.35
C ASN A 304 9.18 2.38 25.39
N SER A 305 8.78 2.59 26.65
CA SER A 305 8.94 1.59 27.72
C SER A 305 7.77 0.62 27.85
N CYS A 306 6.59 0.92 27.30
CA CYS A 306 5.37 0.11 27.42
C CYS A 306 4.75 -0.22 26.06
N PRO A 307 4.13 -1.41 25.89
CA PRO A 307 3.39 -1.73 24.68
C PRO A 307 2.19 -0.79 24.53
N ALA A 308 1.99 -0.26 23.32
CA ALA A 308 0.92 0.70 23.02
C ALA A 308 -0.53 0.13 23.07
N PRO A 309 -0.82 -1.14 22.67
CA PRO A 309 -2.20 -1.65 22.64
C PRO A 309 -2.92 -1.66 24.01
N PRO A 310 -2.31 -2.13 25.12
CA PRO A 310 -2.94 -2.11 26.45
C PRO A 310 -3.33 -0.72 26.95
N LEU A 311 -2.47 0.28 26.69
CA LEU A 311 -2.69 1.67 27.04
C LEU A 311 -3.85 2.27 26.24
N LEU A 312 -3.91 1.97 24.94
CA LEU A 312 -4.98 2.42 24.06
C LEU A 312 -6.34 1.87 24.48
N TYR A 313 -6.42 0.56 24.75
CA TYR A 313 -7.64 -0.09 25.21
C TYR A 313 -8.17 0.55 26.49
N SER A 314 -7.28 0.73 27.48
CA SER A 314 -7.62 1.36 28.76
C SER A 314 -8.18 2.77 28.58
N LEU A 315 -7.58 3.57 27.70
CA LEU A 315 -8.02 4.94 27.46
C LEU A 315 -9.36 5.02 26.70
N LEU A 316 -9.60 4.11 25.75
CA LEU A 316 -10.87 4.05 25.01
C LEU A 316 -12.03 3.69 25.94
N MET A 317 -11.84 2.68 26.81
CA MET A 317 -12.89 2.23 27.73
C MET A 317 -13.21 3.26 28.83
N LEU A 318 -12.20 3.98 29.34
CA LEU A 318 -12.40 4.97 30.41
C LEU A 318 -13.05 6.28 29.92
N VAL A 319 -12.81 6.68 28.68
CA VAL A 319 -13.35 7.95 28.14
C VAL A 319 -14.77 7.78 27.59
N HIS A 320 -15.12 6.59 27.08
CA HIS A 320 -16.42 6.29 26.47
C HIS A 320 -17.62 6.50 27.43
N SER A 321 -17.43 6.31 28.74
CA SER A 321 -18.54 6.31 29.70
C SER A 321 -18.82 7.64 30.41
N SER A 322 -17.95 8.66 30.33
CA SER A 322 -18.05 9.81 31.26
C SER A 322 -17.53 11.19 30.82
N ALA A 323 -16.99 11.37 29.60
CA ALA A 323 -16.28 12.60 29.26
C ALA A 323 -17.07 13.57 28.35
N GLU A 324 -17.37 14.77 28.87
CA GLU A 324 -17.71 15.96 28.06
C GLU A 324 -16.49 16.90 28.01
N PHE A 325 -15.90 17.09 26.82
CA PHE A 325 -14.77 18.00 26.64
C PHE A 325 -15.26 19.43 26.37
N ASN A 326 -15.38 20.23 27.42
CA ASN A 326 -15.80 21.63 27.31
C ASN A 326 -14.72 22.56 26.71
N ASN A 327 -13.44 22.15 26.74
CA ASN A 327 -12.30 22.96 26.26
C ASN A 327 -11.60 22.29 25.06
N ALA A 328 -11.28 23.09 24.03
CA ALA A 328 -10.54 22.64 22.85
C ALA A 328 -9.17 22.03 23.16
N THR A 329 -8.51 22.49 24.23
CA THR A 329 -7.22 21.96 24.68
C THR A 329 -7.31 20.53 25.23
N SER A 330 -8.39 20.20 25.95
CA SER A 330 -8.60 18.84 26.47
C SER A 330 -8.88 17.86 25.33
N LEU A 331 -9.68 18.29 24.34
CA LEU A 331 -9.93 17.51 23.13
C LEU A 331 -8.65 17.30 22.30
N CYS A 332 -7.83 18.35 22.13
CA CYS A 332 -6.53 18.23 21.46
C CYS A 332 -5.62 17.21 22.14
N ASN A 333 -5.49 17.29 23.47
CA ASN A 333 -4.64 16.36 24.23
C ASN A 333 -5.15 14.91 24.11
N TYR A 334 -6.48 14.71 24.08
CA TYR A 334 -7.10 13.40 23.90
C TYR A 334 -6.84 12.82 22.52
N LEU A 335 -7.09 13.60 21.47
CA LEU A 335 -6.81 13.20 20.09
C LEU A 335 -5.32 12.93 19.87
N GLN A 336 -4.44 13.73 20.48
CA GLN A 336 -3.01 13.51 20.43
C GLN A 336 -2.63 12.16 21.06
N ALA A 337 -3.10 11.89 22.29
CA ALA A 337 -2.82 10.65 22.99
C ALA A 337 -3.32 9.42 22.21
N ILE A 338 -4.55 9.46 21.69
CA ILE A 338 -5.08 8.36 20.86
C ILE A 338 -4.27 8.18 19.59
N SER A 339 -3.94 9.26 18.88
CA SER A 339 -3.21 9.16 17.61
C SER A 339 -1.82 8.54 17.77
N GLU A 340 -1.12 8.84 18.87
CA GLU A 340 0.20 8.29 19.16
C GLU A 340 0.12 6.82 19.60
N LEU A 341 -0.83 6.48 20.47
CA LEU A 341 -1.06 5.10 20.92
C LEU A 341 -1.58 4.19 19.81
N LEU A 342 -2.47 4.70 18.95
CA LEU A 342 -2.96 3.97 17.78
C LEU A 342 -1.84 3.72 16.77
N GLY A 343 -0.94 4.69 16.55
CA GLY A 343 0.24 4.47 15.71
C GLY A 343 1.13 3.32 16.21
N GLY A 344 1.38 3.28 17.51
CA GLY A 344 2.10 2.16 18.14
C GLY A 344 1.32 0.84 18.14
N ALA A 345 -0.01 0.84 18.15
CA ALA A 345 -0.82 -0.37 18.08
C ALA A 345 -0.90 -0.93 16.65
N THR A 346 -1.05 -0.06 15.65
CA THR A 346 -1.13 -0.47 14.24
C THR A 346 0.15 -1.13 13.72
N SER A 347 1.33 -0.86 14.30
CA SER A 347 2.56 -1.59 13.95
C SER A 347 2.48 -3.08 14.26
N TYR A 348 1.65 -3.51 15.22
CA TYR A 348 1.41 -4.93 15.52
C TYR A 348 0.46 -5.59 14.51
N LEU A 349 -0.31 -4.80 13.76
CA LEU A 349 -1.25 -5.26 12.72
C LEU A 349 -0.63 -5.30 11.32
N ILE A 350 0.46 -4.57 11.11
CA ILE A 350 1.16 -4.47 9.81
C ILE A 350 2.14 -5.66 9.59
N GLY A 351 2.28 -6.57 10.58
CA GLY A 351 3.11 -7.77 10.50
C GLY A 351 2.58 -8.85 9.55
N ASP A 352 3.49 -9.39 8.72
CA ASP A 352 3.35 -10.49 7.73
C ASP A 352 2.81 -10.15 6.33
N VAL A 353 3.31 -9.09 5.68
CA VAL A 353 3.19 -8.92 4.21
C VAL A 353 4.57 -8.82 3.51
N SER A 354 5.65 -9.21 4.20
CA SER A 354 6.98 -9.32 3.58
C SER A 354 7.26 -10.66 2.92
N ASP A 355 6.57 -11.76 3.25
CA ASP A 355 7.03 -13.11 2.87
C ASP A 355 5.92 -14.03 2.31
N VAL A 356 5.21 -13.59 1.26
CA VAL A 356 4.31 -14.49 0.49
C VAL A 356 4.82 -14.72 -0.94
N ASP A 357 6.09 -14.44 -1.22
CA ASP A 357 6.68 -14.74 -2.54
C ASP A 357 8.16 -15.20 -2.47
N SER A 358 8.65 -15.68 -1.32
CA SER A 358 10.00 -16.29 -1.22
C SER A 358 9.92 -17.81 -1.17
N ASP A 359 9.73 -18.44 -2.34
CA ASP A 359 10.08 -19.85 -2.56
C ASP A 359 11.61 -20.00 -2.76
N ASP A 360 12.42 -19.41 -1.87
CA ASP A 360 13.87 -19.60 -1.86
C ASP A 360 14.28 -20.07 -0.46
N GLU A 361 14.44 -21.39 -0.32
CA GLU A 361 15.14 -22.02 0.80
C GLU A 361 16.64 -21.66 0.71
N ASP A 362 17.02 -20.46 1.12
CA ASP A 362 18.40 -20.17 1.57
C ASP A 362 18.48 -18.73 2.10
N ASP A 363 18.22 -18.53 3.38
CA ASP A 363 18.71 -17.32 4.07
C ASP A 363 19.10 -17.61 5.53
N ASN A 364 20.39 -17.92 5.73
CA ASN A 364 21.06 -17.79 7.02
C ASN A 364 21.42 -16.31 7.28
N SER A 365 20.42 -15.43 7.28
CA SER A 365 20.56 -14.08 7.79
C SER A 365 19.90 -14.00 9.17
N MET A 366 20.71 -13.80 10.21
CA MET A 366 20.22 -13.49 11.56
C MET A 366 19.63 -12.07 11.54
N ASP A 367 18.38 -11.92 11.09
CA ASP A 367 17.59 -10.74 11.40
C ASP A 367 16.65 -11.06 12.56
N SER A 368 16.94 -10.47 13.72
CA SER A 368 16.23 -10.73 14.97
C SER A 368 14.90 -9.97 15.03
N SER A 369 13.95 -10.25 14.12
CA SER A 369 12.56 -9.82 14.32
C SER A 369 11.95 -10.71 15.40
N LYS A 370 11.82 -10.16 16.61
CA LYS A 370 11.14 -10.86 17.72
C LYS A 370 9.73 -11.26 17.25
N PRO A 371 9.28 -12.50 17.48
CA PRO A 371 7.92 -12.91 17.15
C PRO A 371 6.93 -11.96 17.85
N ILE A 372 5.96 -11.45 17.09
CA ILE A 372 4.91 -10.56 17.59
C ILE A 372 4.02 -11.37 18.55
N ASP A 373 3.77 -10.84 19.75
CA ASP A 373 2.92 -11.48 20.75
C ASP A 373 1.44 -11.52 20.27
N PRO A 374 0.81 -12.70 20.14
CA PRO A 374 -0.56 -12.83 19.64
C PRO A 374 -1.60 -12.14 20.53
N VAL A 375 -1.34 -12.02 21.84
CA VAL A 375 -2.27 -11.35 22.78
C VAL A 375 -2.32 -9.84 22.49
N LEU A 376 -1.17 -9.23 22.22
CA LEU A 376 -1.08 -7.81 21.88
C LEU A 376 -1.69 -7.50 20.50
N ARG A 377 -1.61 -8.44 19.54
CA ARG A 377 -2.26 -8.32 18.25
C ARG A 377 -3.79 -8.32 18.38
N LYS A 378 -4.35 -9.27 19.15
CA LYS A 378 -5.80 -9.33 19.40
C LYS A 378 -6.32 -8.06 20.09
N LEU A 379 -5.59 -7.55 21.09
CA LEU A 379 -5.94 -6.27 21.74
C LEU A 379 -5.90 -5.09 20.78
N ALA A 380 -4.94 -5.05 19.85
CA ALA A 380 -4.88 -4.01 18.83
C ALA A 380 -6.08 -4.08 17.86
N GLU A 381 -6.53 -5.28 17.48
CA GLU A 381 -7.75 -5.49 16.67
C GLU A 381 -9.01 -5.03 17.41
N GLU A 382 -9.12 -5.36 18.71
CA GLU A 382 -10.22 -4.88 19.57
C GLU A 382 -10.21 -3.35 19.74
N CYS A 383 -9.03 -2.72 19.90
CA CYS A 383 -8.95 -1.26 19.95
C CYS A 383 -9.46 -0.61 18.65
N VAL A 384 -9.10 -1.17 17.50
CA VAL A 384 -9.55 -0.69 16.18
C VAL A 384 -11.07 -0.86 16.02
N SER A 385 -11.65 -1.97 16.50
CA SER A 385 -13.10 -2.18 16.43
C SER A 385 -13.86 -1.21 17.33
N VAL A 386 -13.35 -0.90 18.53
CA VAL A 386 -13.92 0.10 19.45
C VAL A 386 -13.87 1.51 18.85
N VAL A 387 -12.74 1.92 18.26
CA VAL A 387 -12.62 3.22 17.57
C VAL A 387 -13.59 3.32 16.39
N ASN A 388 -13.86 2.22 15.69
CA ASN A 388 -14.81 2.16 14.59
C ASN A 388 -16.27 1.91 15.01
N SER A 389 -16.56 1.83 16.32
CA SER A 389 -17.91 1.62 16.83
C SER A 389 -18.85 2.79 16.51
N THR A 390 -20.14 2.50 16.40
CA THR A 390 -21.17 3.46 15.98
C THR A 390 -21.30 4.63 16.94
N GLU A 391 -21.22 4.34 18.24
CA GLU A 391 -21.32 5.30 19.34
C GLU A 391 -20.08 6.20 19.42
N HIS A 392 -18.88 5.62 19.38
CA HIS A 392 -17.64 6.38 19.48
C HIS A 392 -17.45 7.33 18.29
N VAL A 393 -17.72 6.86 17.07
CA VAL A 393 -17.65 7.67 15.84
C VAL A 393 -18.64 8.84 15.90
N GLY A 394 -19.88 8.59 16.31
CA GLY A 394 -20.90 9.63 16.46
C GLY A 394 -20.51 10.69 17.49
N TRP A 395 -20.04 10.24 18.66
CA TRP A 395 -19.58 11.11 19.74
C TRP A 395 -18.37 11.95 19.32
N LEU A 396 -17.32 11.33 18.76
CA LEU A 396 -16.08 12.01 18.40
C LEU A 396 -16.32 13.07 17.31
N LEU A 397 -17.08 12.74 16.27
CA LEU A 397 -17.37 13.68 15.20
C LEU A 397 -18.23 14.87 15.67
N SER A 398 -19.17 14.64 16.60
CA SER A 398 -19.97 15.74 17.17
C SER A 398 -19.10 16.75 17.96
N HIS A 399 -18.04 16.29 18.64
CA HIS A 399 -17.11 17.15 19.38
C HIS A 399 -16.14 17.88 18.43
N VAL A 400 -15.63 17.20 17.41
CA VAL A 400 -14.74 17.80 16.39
C VAL A 400 -15.47 18.90 15.61
N GLU A 401 -16.76 18.72 15.28
CA GLU A 401 -17.55 19.75 14.59
C GLU A 401 -17.89 20.97 15.45
N ARG A 402 -18.13 20.77 16.76
CA ARG A 402 -18.38 21.89 17.68
C ARG A 402 -17.14 22.75 17.92
N GLN A 403 -15.94 22.17 17.81
CA GLN A 403 -14.67 22.81 18.15
C GLN A 403 -13.62 22.67 17.03
N VAL A 404 -13.94 23.18 15.83
CA VAL A 404 -13.00 23.15 14.68
C VAL A 404 -11.84 24.12 14.92
N SER A 405 -10.69 23.59 15.33
CA SER A 405 -9.41 24.31 15.44
C SER A 405 -8.33 23.63 14.58
N PRO A 406 -7.27 24.36 14.16
CA PRO A 406 -6.22 23.76 13.34
C PRO A 406 -5.49 22.62 14.06
N GLU A 407 -5.32 22.71 15.38
CA GLU A 407 -4.67 21.67 16.20
C GLU A 407 -5.56 20.42 16.32
N VAL A 408 -6.88 20.59 16.52
CA VAL A 408 -7.85 19.49 16.55
C VAL A 408 -7.83 18.74 15.22
N LEU A 409 -7.87 19.45 14.09
CA LEU A 409 -7.85 18.84 12.75
C LEU A 409 -6.54 18.10 12.46
N LEU A 410 -5.40 18.63 12.93
CA LEU A 410 -4.09 17.96 12.80
C LEU A 410 -4.08 16.61 13.54
N HIS A 411 -4.46 16.58 14.82
CA HIS A 411 -4.48 15.35 15.60
C HIS A 411 -5.56 14.36 15.12
N PHE A 412 -6.72 14.88 14.73
CA PHE A 412 -7.77 14.09 14.10
C PHE A 412 -7.27 13.42 12.81
N SER A 413 -6.61 14.17 11.93
CA SER A 413 -6.02 13.62 10.70
C SER A 413 -4.93 12.57 10.98
N ARG A 414 -4.15 12.72 12.05
CA ARG A 414 -3.18 11.68 12.46
C ARG A 414 -3.88 10.40 12.86
N LEU A 415 -4.96 10.47 13.63
CA LEU A 415 -5.79 9.29 13.97
C LEU A 415 -6.33 8.62 12.70
N MET A 416 -6.95 9.39 11.80
CA MET A 416 -7.47 8.90 10.52
C MET A 416 -6.40 8.21 9.67
N HIS A 417 -5.19 8.78 9.61
CA HIS A 417 -4.10 8.24 8.80
C HIS A 417 -3.65 6.87 9.30
N HIS A 418 -3.53 6.67 10.61
CA HIS A 418 -3.18 5.35 11.16
C HIS A 418 -4.24 4.30 10.81
N LEU A 419 -5.53 4.64 10.85
CA LEU A 419 -6.60 3.74 10.41
C LEU A 419 -6.51 3.41 8.92
N LEU A 420 -6.16 4.38 8.07
CA LEU A 420 -5.97 4.18 6.62
C LEU A 420 -4.76 3.29 6.28
N THR A 421 -3.73 3.26 7.14
CA THR A 421 -2.52 2.45 6.92
C THR A 421 -2.67 0.99 7.35
N VAL A 422 -3.74 0.63 8.07
CA VAL A 422 -3.99 -0.75 8.49
C VAL A 422 -4.48 -1.57 7.30
N PRO A 423 -3.75 -2.60 6.84
CA PRO A 423 -4.12 -3.36 5.64
C PRO A 423 -5.40 -4.19 5.80
N SER A 424 -5.78 -4.56 7.04
CA SER A 424 -7.01 -5.30 7.32
C SER A 424 -8.29 -4.47 7.28
N LEU A 425 -8.20 -3.14 7.20
CA LEU A 425 -9.34 -2.23 7.13
C LEU A 425 -9.41 -1.59 5.75
N GLN A 426 -10.37 -2.02 4.92
CA GLN A 426 -10.65 -1.29 3.70
C GLN A 426 -11.40 0.01 4.01
N PHE A 427 -11.25 1.04 3.16
CA PHE A 427 -11.87 2.36 3.39
C PHE A 427 -13.38 2.28 3.68
N HIS A 428 -14.09 1.34 3.04
CA HIS A 428 -15.52 1.14 3.21
C HIS A 428 -15.91 0.41 4.51
N GLU A 429 -14.97 -0.29 5.14
CA GLU A 429 -15.18 -1.00 6.41
C GLU A 429 -14.95 -0.07 7.61
N CYS A 430 -14.22 1.04 7.41
CA CYS A 430 -14.02 2.06 8.43
C CYS A 430 -15.16 3.08 8.44
N ARG A 431 -16.11 2.89 9.37
CA ARG A 431 -17.27 3.79 9.57
C ARG A 431 -16.87 5.24 9.84
N LEU A 432 -15.75 5.46 10.52
CA LEU A 432 -15.26 6.79 10.84
C LEU A 432 -14.83 7.54 9.57
N LEU A 433 -14.13 6.88 8.64
CA LEU A 433 -13.79 7.44 7.33
C LEU A 433 -15.04 7.75 6.49
N TYR A 434 -15.97 6.80 6.40
CA TYR A 434 -17.20 6.97 5.62
C TYR A 434 -18.10 8.08 6.17
N SER A 435 -18.21 8.21 7.49
CA SER A 435 -19.03 9.27 8.11
C SER A 435 -18.43 10.68 7.94
N VAL A 436 -17.12 10.81 7.75
CA VAL A 436 -16.48 12.08 7.38
C VAL A 436 -16.77 12.48 5.93
N VAL A 437 -16.90 11.51 5.01
CA VAL A 437 -17.26 11.75 3.59
C VAL A 437 -18.59 12.50 3.47
N ALA A 438 -19.56 12.20 4.35
CA ALA A 438 -20.85 12.89 4.38
C ALA A 438 -20.76 14.35 4.92
N ARG A 439 -19.69 14.72 5.62
CA ARG A 439 -19.54 15.98 6.36
C ARG A 439 -18.66 16.98 5.61
N ARG A 440 -19.27 17.68 4.66
CA ARG A 440 -18.65 18.64 3.72
C ARG A 440 -17.83 19.78 4.39
N GLN A 441 -18.27 20.25 5.56
CA GLN A 441 -17.62 21.35 6.28
C GLN A 441 -16.23 20.96 6.81
N LEU A 442 -16.07 19.71 7.28
CA LEU A 442 -14.79 19.19 7.74
C LEU A 442 -13.78 19.09 6.60
N LEU A 443 -14.21 18.60 5.42
CA LEU A 443 -13.35 18.51 4.24
C LEU A 443 -12.85 19.90 3.79
N ARG A 444 -13.74 20.91 3.80
CA ARG A 444 -13.36 22.30 3.51
C ARG A 444 -12.39 22.87 4.55
N ALA A 445 -12.62 22.60 5.83
CA ALA A 445 -11.75 23.06 6.91
C ALA A 445 -10.33 22.44 6.81
N MET A 446 -10.21 21.15 6.48
CA MET A 446 -8.92 20.49 6.25
C MET A 446 -8.12 21.15 5.12
N TRP A 447 -8.76 21.47 3.99
CA TRP A 447 -8.11 22.19 2.88
C TRP A 447 -7.66 23.60 3.26
N VAL A 448 -8.47 24.34 4.03
CA VAL A 448 -8.10 25.68 4.52
C VAL A 448 -6.90 25.60 5.45
N VAL A 449 -6.80 24.58 6.30
CA VAL A 449 -5.61 24.38 7.15
C VAL A 449 -4.40 24.04 6.28
N LEU A 450 -4.52 23.10 5.33
CA LEU A 450 -3.45 22.72 4.40
C LEU A 450 -2.88 23.91 3.62
N SER A 451 -3.74 24.84 3.20
CA SER A 451 -3.36 26.04 2.44
C SER A 451 -2.83 27.18 3.31
N ARG A 452 -3.05 27.17 4.63
CA ARG A 452 -2.68 28.25 5.57
C ARG A 452 -1.66 27.85 6.65
N VAL A 453 -1.03 26.67 6.58
CA VAL A 453 -0.05 26.24 7.60
C VAL A 453 1.10 27.26 7.70
N ARG A 454 1.34 27.77 8.91
CA ARG A 454 2.25 28.89 9.23
C ARG A 454 3.66 28.67 8.66
N GLY A 455 4.04 29.44 7.63
CA GLY A 455 5.37 29.42 7.01
C GLY A 455 5.31 29.66 5.49
N PRO A 456 6.44 29.61 4.74
CA PRO A 456 6.34 29.42 3.29
C PRO A 456 5.45 28.19 3.04
N PRO A 457 4.53 28.22 2.06
CA PRO A 457 3.51 27.18 1.92
C PRO A 457 4.20 25.81 1.89
N LEU A 458 4.03 24.99 2.94
CA LEU A 458 4.76 23.72 3.09
C LEU A 458 4.48 22.76 1.93
N LEU A 459 3.30 22.89 1.30
CA LEU A 459 2.97 22.24 0.04
C LEU A 459 3.93 22.63 -1.09
N GLN A 460 4.40 23.88 -1.13
CA GLN A 460 5.39 24.34 -2.09
C GLN A 460 6.80 23.78 -1.78
N VAL A 461 7.12 23.52 -0.51
CA VAL A 461 8.38 22.84 -0.13
C VAL A 461 8.37 21.40 -0.60
N LEU A 462 7.27 20.67 -0.37
CA LEU A 462 7.06 19.34 -0.92
C LEU A 462 7.06 19.34 -2.44
N ALA A 463 6.40 20.31 -3.06
CA ALA A 463 6.38 20.46 -4.51
C ALA A 463 7.76 20.76 -5.11
N ARG A 464 8.75 21.17 -4.32
CA ARG A 464 10.16 21.36 -4.73
C ARG A 464 11.03 20.13 -4.48
N GLY A 465 10.45 19.01 -4.03
CA GLY A 465 11.20 17.79 -3.74
C GLY A 465 12.18 17.90 -2.57
N SER A 466 11.98 18.89 -1.68
CA SER A 466 12.86 19.12 -0.53
C SER A 466 12.35 18.36 0.71
N PRO A 467 13.25 17.73 1.51
CA PRO A 467 12.85 17.02 2.71
C PRO A 467 12.29 18.00 3.76
N LEU A 468 11.19 17.60 4.41
CA LEU A 468 10.57 18.35 5.51
C LEU A 468 11.29 18.07 6.84
N ALA A 469 11.25 19.03 7.78
CA ALA A 469 11.66 18.77 9.15
C ALA A 469 10.73 17.70 9.80
N PRO A 470 11.21 16.89 10.76
CA PRO A 470 10.41 15.80 11.35
C PRO A 470 9.05 16.26 11.89
N TYR A 471 9.01 17.41 12.58
CA TYR A 471 7.77 17.98 13.10
C TYR A 471 6.79 18.43 12.00
N GLU A 472 7.30 19.00 10.92
CA GLU A 472 6.49 19.45 9.77
C GLU A 472 5.95 18.25 8.97
N ARG A 473 6.75 17.18 8.85
CA ARG A 473 6.34 15.93 8.21
C ARG A 473 5.19 15.26 8.97
N ASP A 474 5.34 15.09 10.28
CA ASP A 474 4.38 14.37 11.12
C ASP A 474 3.04 15.12 11.28
N THR A 475 3.02 16.40 10.91
CA THR A 475 1.81 17.25 10.87
C THR A 475 1.19 17.30 9.47
N LEU A 476 1.99 17.52 8.43
CA LEU A 476 1.50 17.75 7.08
C LEU A 476 1.07 16.47 6.34
N VAL A 477 1.87 15.39 6.43
CA VAL A 477 1.63 14.16 5.64
C VAL A 477 0.32 13.47 6.03
N PRO A 478 -0.02 13.30 7.32
CA PRO A 478 -1.31 12.73 7.72
C PRO A 478 -2.49 13.60 7.29
N LEU A 479 -2.37 14.93 7.40
CA LEU A 479 -3.42 15.86 6.98
C LEU A 479 -3.66 15.80 5.46
N LEU A 480 -2.58 15.76 4.66
CA LEU A 480 -2.67 15.65 3.20
C LEU A 480 -3.25 14.29 2.78
N ALA A 481 -2.74 13.19 3.36
CA ALA A 481 -3.20 11.85 3.01
C ALA A 481 -4.68 11.64 3.33
N THR A 482 -5.15 12.13 4.47
CA THR A 482 -6.56 11.99 4.89
C THR A 482 -7.50 12.87 4.11
N PHE A 483 -7.08 14.11 3.81
CA PHE A 483 -7.80 14.99 2.89
C PHE A 483 -7.95 14.35 1.52
N CYS A 484 -6.86 13.84 0.94
CA CYS A 484 -6.92 13.20 -0.37
C CYS A 484 -7.75 11.90 -0.34
N ALA A 485 -7.73 11.12 0.74
CA ALA A 485 -8.48 9.86 0.84
C ALA A 485 -9.98 10.13 0.91
N THR A 486 -10.38 11.06 1.78
CA THR A 486 -11.78 11.49 1.91
C THR A 486 -12.28 12.15 0.62
N LEU A 487 -11.47 12.99 -0.03
CA LEU A 487 -11.81 13.59 -1.31
C LEU A 487 -11.96 12.55 -2.43
N THR A 488 -11.10 11.53 -2.50
CA THR A 488 -11.22 10.43 -3.47
C THR A 488 -12.56 9.69 -3.29
N ALA A 489 -12.96 9.43 -2.04
CA ALA A 489 -14.24 8.78 -1.75
C ALA A 489 -15.47 9.65 -2.04
N VAL A 490 -15.38 10.96 -1.80
CA VAL A 490 -16.41 11.92 -2.24
C VAL A 490 -16.49 11.93 -3.76
N LEU A 491 -15.36 12.02 -4.45
CA LEU A 491 -15.32 12.03 -5.91
C LEU A 491 -15.80 10.71 -6.52
N SER A 492 -15.55 9.55 -5.91
CA SER A 492 -16.06 8.27 -6.44
C SER A 492 -17.58 8.11 -6.32
N THR A 493 -18.22 8.86 -5.41
CA THR A 493 -19.68 8.76 -5.15
C THR A 493 -20.51 9.80 -5.91
N LEU A 494 -19.86 10.83 -6.47
CA LEU A 494 -20.53 11.92 -7.20
C LEU A 494 -20.67 11.62 -8.69
N HIS A 495 -21.84 11.92 -9.26
CA HIS A 495 -22.02 11.93 -10.71
C HIS A 495 -21.51 13.24 -11.34
N ASP A 496 -21.23 13.26 -12.65
CA ASP A 496 -20.73 14.46 -13.35
C ASP A 496 -21.73 15.63 -13.31
N SER A 497 -23.04 15.36 -13.32
CA SER A 497 -24.09 16.38 -13.17
C SER A 497 -24.18 16.96 -11.74
N GLU A 498 -23.89 16.18 -10.71
CA GLU A 498 -23.83 16.65 -9.31
C GLU A 498 -22.54 17.42 -9.00
N PHE A 499 -21.50 17.19 -9.82
CA PHE A 499 -20.17 17.77 -9.68
C PHE A 499 -20.04 19.15 -10.33
N LEU A 500 -20.58 19.33 -11.55
CA LEU A 500 -20.49 20.59 -12.32
C LEU A 500 -21.83 21.35 -12.45
N GLY A 501 -22.95 20.71 -12.10
CA GLY A 501 -24.29 21.17 -12.51
C GLY A 501 -24.63 20.77 -13.94
N ASP A 502 -25.93 20.78 -14.29
CA ASP A 502 -26.36 20.66 -15.70
C ASP A 502 -26.23 22.00 -16.40
N HIS A 503 -25.51 22.01 -17.53
CA HIS A 503 -25.57 23.10 -18.51
C HIS A 503 -26.50 22.64 -19.65
N ASP A 504 -27.65 23.29 -19.80
CA ASP A 504 -28.52 23.09 -20.96
C ASP A 504 -27.80 23.55 -22.25
N GLU A 505 -27.88 22.74 -23.31
CA GLU A 505 -27.35 23.03 -24.66
C GLU A 505 -27.95 24.29 -25.33
N ASN A 506 -28.90 24.97 -24.69
CA ASN A 506 -29.61 26.14 -25.23
C ASN A 506 -29.47 27.43 -24.40
N GLY A 507 -28.48 27.56 -23.51
CA GLY A 507 -28.10 28.85 -22.89
C GLY A 507 -29.22 29.55 -22.08
N GLY A 508 -30.30 28.85 -21.75
CA GLY A 508 -31.43 29.37 -20.98
C GLY A 508 -31.30 28.96 -19.52
N HIS A 509 -31.11 29.92 -18.62
CA HIS A 509 -31.21 29.68 -17.18
C HIS A 509 -32.63 29.23 -16.82
N ARG A 510 -32.85 27.91 -16.69
CA ARG A 510 -33.95 27.43 -15.84
C ARG A 510 -33.66 27.89 -14.41
N ASN A 511 -34.65 28.52 -13.80
CA ASN A 511 -34.63 28.96 -12.40
C ASN A 511 -33.90 27.94 -11.51
N PRO A 512 -32.92 28.36 -10.70
CA PRO A 512 -32.20 27.48 -9.79
C PRO A 512 -33.13 27.08 -8.65
N LYS A 513 -34.01 26.10 -8.89
CA LYS A 513 -34.66 25.38 -7.79
C LYS A 513 -33.60 24.48 -7.16
N ALA A 514 -32.83 25.08 -6.25
CA ALA A 514 -32.22 24.50 -5.05
C ALA A 514 -31.80 23.02 -5.06
N TYR A 515 -31.20 22.51 -6.13
CA TYR A 515 -30.24 21.41 -5.96
C TYR A 515 -28.94 22.05 -5.48
N GLN A 516 -28.81 22.21 -4.16
CA GLN A 516 -27.56 22.64 -3.53
C GLN A 516 -26.42 21.81 -4.13
N ASN A 517 -25.40 22.47 -4.71
CA ASN A 517 -24.16 21.82 -5.14
C ASN A 517 -23.73 20.83 -4.05
N GLN A 518 -23.73 19.54 -4.38
CA GLN A 518 -23.40 18.50 -3.41
C GLN A 518 -21.89 18.46 -3.13
N PHE A 519 -21.08 19.06 -4.00
CA PHE A 519 -19.63 19.14 -3.87
C PHE A 519 -19.18 20.36 -3.03
N PRO A 520 -18.23 20.21 -2.09
CA PRO A 520 -17.82 21.27 -1.15
C PRO A 520 -16.95 22.41 -1.70
N PHE A 521 -16.45 22.28 -2.93
CA PHE A 521 -15.52 23.25 -3.54
C PHE A 521 -16.07 23.80 -4.86
N SER A 522 -15.68 25.02 -5.21
CA SER A 522 -15.95 25.57 -6.55
C SER A 522 -14.97 25.02 -7.60
N VAL A 523 -15.32 25.14 -8.89
CA VAL A 523 -14.45 24.74 -10.01
C VAL A 523 -13.11 25.50 -9.98
N GLU A 524 -13.11 26.79 -9.66
CA GLU A 524 -11.88 27.59 -9.56
C GLU A 524 -10.97 27.13 -8.41
N GLU A 525 -11.54 26.80 -7.25
CA GLU A 525 -10.81 26.22 -6.12
C GLU A 525 -10.21 24.85 -6.49
N LEU A 526 -10.97 24.04 -7.24
CA LEU A 526 -10.54 22.72 -7.71
C LEU A 526 -9.37 22.80 -8.71
N VAL A 527 -9.39 23.77 -9.64
CA VAL A 527 -8.27 24.01 -10.56
C VAL A 527 -7.00 24.37 -9.77
N LYS A 528 -7.08 25.27 -8.79
CA LYS A 528 -5.93 25.61 -7.94
C LYS A 528 -5.43 24.41 -7.10
N MET A 529 -6.36 23.62 -6.58
CA MET A 529 -6.07 22.41 -5.81
C MET A 529 -5.37 21.35 -6.64
N SER A 530 -5.88 21.04 -7.84
CA SER A 530 -5.29 20.05 -8.74
C SER A 530 -3.89 20.46 -9.21
N ALA A 531 -3.63 21.74 -9.50
CA ALA A 531 -2.27 22.22 -9.79
C ALA A 531 -1.31 22.02 -8.61
N SER A 532 -1.75 22.36 -7.40
CA SER A 532 -0.94 22.20 -6.18
C SER A 532 -0.63 20.73 -5.89
N LEU A 533 -1.63 19.86 -5.99
CA LEU A 533 -1.47 18.42 -5.79
C LEU A 533 -0.60 17.77 -6.87
N ARG A 534 -0.72 18.19 -8.13
CA ARG A 534 0.15 17.74 -9.23
C ARG A 534 1.61 18.02 -8.91
N ASP A 535 1.93 19.25 -8.52
CA ASP A 535 3.30 19.65 -8.22
C ASP A 535 3.84 18.94 -6.97
N VAL A 536 3.00 18.73 -5.94
CA VAL A 536 3.34 17.91 -4.76
C VAL A 536 3.66 16.48 -5.16
N CYS A 537 2.86 15.84 -6.02
CA CYS A 537 3.13 14.47 -6.47
C CYS A 537 4.44 14.35 -7.25
N VAL A 538 4.78 15.33 -8.11
CA VAL A 538 6.08 15.36 -8.79
C VAL A 538 7.21 15.51 -7.77
N GLY A 539 7.08 16.40 -6.80
CA GLY A 539 8.07 16.56 -5.72
C GLY A 539 8.20 15.34 -4.81
N LEU A 540 7.12 14.58 -4.57
CA LEU A 540 7.19 13.31 -3.84
C LEU A 540 7.99 12.23 -4.59
N VAL A 541 7.95 12.22 -5.93
CA VAL A 541 8.79 11.33 -6.74
C VAL A 541 10.27 11.72 -6.64
N GLU A 542 10.56 13.02 -6.65
CA GLU A 542 11.93 13.53 -6.45
C GLU A 542 12.46 13.16 -5.06
N LEU A 543 11.61 13.24 -4.02
CA LEU A 543 11.92 12.84 -2.65
C LEU A 543 12.17 11.32 -2.53
N ALA A 544 11.42 10.51 -3.27
CA ALA A 544 11.57 9.05 -3.27
C ALA A 544 12.91 8.59 -3.87
N HIS A 545 13.43 9.35 -4.84
CA HIS A 545 14.66 9.04 -5.57
C HIS A 545 15.64 10.22 -5.53
N PRO A 546 16.31 10.53 -4.40
CA PRO A 546 17.20 11.70 -4.28
C PRO A 546 18.44 11.60 -5.20
N ASP A 547 18.97 12.74 -5.64
CA ASP A 547 20.13 12.79 -6.57
C ASP A 547 21.46 12.40 -5.90
N THR A 548 21.54 12.51 -4.58
CA THR A 548 22.70 12.10 -3.78
C THR A 548 22.39 10.82 -3.00
N ARG A 549 23.38 9.91 -2.89
CA ARG A 549 23.30 8.63 -2.13
C ARG A 549 23.02 8.81 -0.62
N MET A 550 22.91 10.05 -0.14
CA MET A 550 22.43 10.34 1.20
C MET A 550 20.90 10.26 1.17
N SER A 551 20.38 9.06 1.41
CA SER A 551 18.94 8.90 1.67
C SER A 551 18.57 9.78 2.86
N ALA A 552 17.94 10.94 2.63
CA ALA A 552 17.35 11.74 3.71
C ALA A 552 16.19 10.98 4.41
N LEU A 553 15.77 9.84 3.85
CA LEU A 553 14.79 8.90 4.36
C LEU A 553 15.48 7.63 4.89
N THR A 554 16.52 7.77 5.71
CA THR A 554 17.19 6.62 6.38
C THR A 554 16.26 5.84 7.31
N ASP A 555 15.10 6.40 7.64
CA ASP A 555 14.20 5.87 8.65
C ASP A 555 13.14 4.97 7.98
N THR A 556 13.36 3.65 8.05
CA THR A 556 12.49 2.60 7.49
C THR A 556 11.05 2.68 7.99
N SER A 557 10.86 3.24 9.18
CA SER A 557 9.57 3.42 9.86
C SER A 557 8.55 4.28 9.10
N TYR A 558 8.99 5.23 8.25
CA TYR A 558 8.11 6.20 7.59
C TYR A 558 7.84 5.91 6.10
N LYS A 559 8.37 4.80 5.57
CA LYS A 559 8.22 4.45 4.13
C LYS A 559 6.76 4.19 3.75
N THR A 560 6.02 3.50 4.61
CA THR A 560 4.60 3.18 4.43
C THR A 560 3.73 4.45 4.39
N MET A 561 4.04 5.41 5.27
CA MET A 561 3.36 6.71 5.33
C MET A 561 3.51 7.50 4.02
N TRP A 562 4.74 7.64 3.50
CA TRP A 562 5.00 8.34 2.24
C TRP A 562 4.40 7.63 1.03
N ALA A 563 4.52 6.30 0.96
CA ALA A 563 3.92 5.50 -0.10
C ALA A 563 2.39 5.63 -0.11
N HIS A 564 1.75 5.57 1.07
CA HIS A 564 0.31 5.80 1.21
C HIS A 564 -0.09 7.22 0.79
N CYS A 565 0.62 8.25 1.28
CA CYS A 565 0.36 9.64 0.90
C CYS A 565 0.43 9.83 -0.63
N PHE A 566 1.47 9.30 -1.28
CA PHE A 566 1.61 9.37 -2.72
C PHE A 566 0.45 8.67 -3.45
N LYS A 567 0.13 7.42 -3.07
CA LYS A 567 -0.96 6.63 -3.67
C LYS A 567 -2.29 7.38 -3.63
N VAL A 568 -2.62 7.97 -2.49
CA VAL A 568 -3.88 8.68 -2.31
C VAL A 568 -3.90 10.01 -3.06
N CYS A 569 -2.79 10.76 -3.09
CA CYS A 569 -2.71 12.00 -3.88
C CYS A 569 -2.84 11.74 -5.39
N VAL A 570 -2.19 10.68 -5.90
CA VAL A 570 -2.33 10.24 -7.29
C VAL A 570 -3.77 9.79 -7.58
N GLY A 571 -4.43 9.11 -6.64
CA GLY A 571 -5.84 8.72 -6.75
C GLY A 571 -6.77 9.90 -7.01
N VAL A 572 -6.65 10.97 -6.21
CA VAL A 572 -7.41 12.22 -6.41
C VAL A 572 -7.13 12.82 -7.77
N LEU A 573 -5.86 12.98 -8.14
CA LEU A 573 -5.47 13.61 -9.41
C LEU A 573 -6.02 12.84 -10.60
N ARG A 574 -5.96 11.50 -10.58
CA ARG A 574 -6.51 10.65 -11.64
C ARG A 574 -8.02 10.84 -11.78
N GLN A 575 -8.76 10.87 -10.68
CA GLN A 575 -10.22 11.07 -10.73
C GLN A 575 -10.59 12.48 -11.25
N ILE A 576 -9.87 13.51 -10.84
CA ILE A 576 -10.09 14.88 -11.35
C ILE A 576 -9.72 14.94 -12.84
N HIS A 577 -8.59 14.38 -13.24
CA HIS A 577 -8.16 14.33 -14.64
C HIS A 577 -9.17 13.57 -15.51
N LEU A 578 -9.63 12.39 -15.09
CA LEU A 578 -10.64 11.61 -15.81
C LEU A 578 -11.96 12.38 -15.99
N ARG A 579 -12.35 13.22 -15.02
CA ARG A 579 -13.51 14.11 -15.15
C ARG A 579 -13.26 15.24 -16.13
N ASP A 580 -12.06 15.83 -16.08
CA ASP A 580 -11.64 16.90 -16.98
C ASP A 580 -11.57 16.42 -18.44
N THR A 581 -11.14 15.18 -18.71
CA THR A 581 -11.16 14.62 -20.07
C THR A 581 -12.57 14.37 -20.63
N ARG A 582 -13.61 14.45 -19.78
CA ARG A 582 -15.02 14.36 -20.19
C ARG A 582 -15.68 15.72 -20.36
N ARG A 583 -15.50 16.64 -19.41
CA ARG A 583 -16.21 17.94 -19.37
C ARG A 583 -15.31 19.18 -19.40
N MET A 584 -14.03 19.04 -19.75
CA MET A 584 -13.02 20.10 -19.99
C MET A 584 -13.28 21.40 -19.21
N PHE A 585 -13.01 21.37 -17.90
CA PHE A 585 -13.19 22.53 -17.00
C PHE A 585 -11.85 23.15 -16.57
N CYS A 586 -10.72 22.48 -16.79
CA CYS A 586 -9.39 23.02 -16.60
C CYS A 586 -8.91 23.81 -17.84
N PRO A 587 -8.09 24.86 -17.67
CA PRO A 587 -7.44 25.55 -18.79
C PRO A 587 -6.54 24.63 -19.64
N THR A 588 -6.33 24.99 -20.91
CA THR A 588 -5.38 24.28 -21.80
C THR A 588 -3.98 24.28 -21.20
N GLY A 589 -3.35 23.09 -21.13
CA GLY A 589 -2.01 22.92 -20.56
C GLY A 589 -1.95 22.85 -19.03
N HIS A 590 -3.09 22.88 -18.34
CA HIS A 590 -3.18 22.78 -16.87
C HIS A 590 -2.53 21.53 -16.28
N TRP A 591 -2.52 20.41 -16.99
CA TRP A 591 -1.95 19.16 -16.46
C TRP A 591 -0.44 19.05 -16.69
N LEU A 592 0.13 19.84 -17.61
CA LEU A 592 1.52 19.74 -18.01
C LEU A 592 2.45 20.36 -16.94
N SER A 593 3.53 19.68 -16.58
CA SER A 593 4.57 20.23 -15.71
C SER A 593 5.82 20.58 -16.49
N SER A 594 6.26 21.83 -16.38
CA SER A 594 7.51 22.31 -16.98
C SER A 594 8.78 21.70 -16.36
N ARG A 595 8.66 21.05 -15.20
CA ARG A 595 9.80 20.42 -14.50
C ARG A 595 10.13 19.03 -15.00
N VAL A 596 9.21 18.41 -15.75
CA VAL A 596 9.39 17.05 -16.25
C VAL A 596 9.71 17.13 -17.74
N SER A 597 11.00 17.01 -18.07
CA SER A 597 11.46 16.91 -19.46
C SER A 597 11.94 15.49 -19.78
N LEU A 598 11.44 14.91 -20.87
CA LEU A 598 11.93 13.63 -21.39
C LEU A 598 13.05 13.88 -22.41
N PRO A 599 14.22 13.23 -22.27
CA PRO A 599 15.25 13.27 -23.30
C PRO A 599 14.85 12.33 -24.44
N LEU A 600 14.30 12.90 -25.51
CA LEU A 600 13.79 12.16 -26.67
C LEU A 600 14.87 11.40 -27.44
N GLY A 601 16.16 11.75 -27.27
CA GLY A 601 17.28 11.09 -27.96
C GLY A 601 17.80 9.80 -27.31
N ASN A 602 17.54 9.56 -26.01
CA ASN A 602 18.13 8.44 -25.23
C ASN A 602 17.05 7.59 -24.52
N CYS A 603 15.86 7.43 -25.11
CA CYS A 603 14.74 6.70 -24.48
C CYS A 603 14.98 5.19 -24.26
N GLN A 604 16.06 4.61 -24.83
CA GLN A 604 16.51 3.24 -24.54
C GLN A 604 16.78 2.99 -23.04
N THR A 605 17.01 4.06 -22.28
CA THR A 605 17.25 4.03 -20.82
C THR A 605 15.95 4.01 -19.99
N ILE A 606 14.78 4.29 -20.58
CA ILE A 606 13.50 4.23 -19.90
C ILE A 606 13.02 2.78 -19.90
N SER A 607 13.68 1.92 -19.13
CA SER A 607 13.17 0.56 -18.92
C SER A 607 11.96 0.64 -18.00
N PHE A 608 10.76 0.43 -18.56
CA PHE A 608 9.52 0.19 -17.79
C PHE A 608 9.47 -1.20 -17.18
N VAL A 609 10.26 -2.12 -17.72
CA VAL A 609 10.24 -3.54 -17.38
C VAL A 609 11.22 -3.77 -16.22
N PRO A 610 10.75 -4.12 -15.00
CA PRO A 610 11.58 -4.93 -14.12
C PRO A 610 11.87 -6.22 -14.88
N ARG A 611 13.14 -6.61 -15.07
CA ARG A 611 13.46 -7.85 -15.79
C ARG A 611 12.88 -9.11 -15.11
N THR A 612 12.34 -8.97 -13.90
CA THR A 612 11.49 -9.94 -13.21
C THR A 612 9.99 -9.60 -13.32
N SER A 613 9.20 -10.56 -13.82
CA SER A 613 7.74 -10.50 -13.98
C SER A 613 6.93 -10.38 -12.66
N ARG A 614 7.58 -10.33 -11.49
CA ARG A 614 6.92 -10.37 -10.17
C ARG A 614 7.01 -9.09 -9.33
N ARG A 615 7.74 -8.05 -9.76
CA ARG A 615 8.03 -6.90 -8.88
C ARG A 615 7.38 -5.60 -9.37
N GLN A 616 6.19 -5.29 -8.87
CA GLN A 616 5.65 -3.93 -8.93
C GLN A 616 6.65 -2.97 -8.26
N ARG A 617 7.04 -1.88 -8.93
CA ARG A 617 7.92 -0.85 -8.36
C ARG A 617 7.22 -0.18 -7.18
N ARG A 618 7.57 -0.59 -5.96
CA ARG A 618 7.10 0.06 -4.74
C ARG A 618 7.94 1.33 -4.50
N LEU A 619 7.31 2.49 -4.67
CA LEU A 619 7.92 3.78 -4.30
C LEU A 619 8.36 3.77 -2.83
N PHE A 620 9.48 4.42 -2.54
CA PHE A 620 10.11 4.50 -1.20
C PHE A 620 10.67 3.18 -0.63
N MET A 621 10.82 2.11 -1.43
CA MET A 621 11.54 0.89 -1.04
C MET A 621 13.04 0.96 -1.41
N PRO A 622 13.96 0.49 -0.55
CA PRO A 622 15.38 0.44 -0.85
C PRO A 622 15.62 -0.60 -1.96
N GLN A 623 16.46 -0.27 -2.94
CA GLN A 623 16.91 -1.26 -3.91
C GLN A 623 17.69 -2.36 -3.18
N ARG A 624 17.22 -3.60 -3.28
CA ARG A 624 18.03 -4.78 -2.94
C ARG A 624 19.26 -4.77 -3.84
N TRP A 625 20.42 -5.12 -3.28
CA TRP A 625 21.61 -5.35 -4.10
C TRP A 625 21.36 -6.57 -4.98
N LEU A 626 21.49 -6.38 -6.29
CA LEU A 626 21.44 -7.47 -7.26
C LEU A 626 22.60 -8.43 -6.98
N THR A 627 22.34 -9.72 -7.05
CA THR A 627 23.43 -10.72 -7.03
C THR A 627 24.29 -10.57 -8.28
N ARG A 628 25.48 -11.16 -8.29
CA ARG A 628 26.37 -11.09 -9.45
C ARG A 628 25.73 -11.69 -10.71
N ASP A 629 25.01 -12.80 -10.56
CA ASP A 629 24.29 -13.47 -11.65
C ASP A 629 23.12 -12.62 -12.15
N GLU A 630 22.39 -11.94 -11.26
CA GLU A 630 21.35 -10.98 -11.63
C GLU A 630 21.95 -9.77 -12.36
N LEU A 631 23.13 -9.27 -11.98
CA LEU A 631 23.76 -8.15 -12.68
C LEU A 631 24.27 -8.54 -14.09
N GLU A 632 24.76 -9.78 -14.24
CA GLU A 632 25.24 -10.33 -15.52
C GLU A 632 24.09 -10.67 -16.48
N THR A 633 22.91 -11.09 -15.96
CA THR A 633 21.70 -11.36 -16.76
C THR A 633 20.80 -10.13 -16.96
N GLU A 634 20.71 -9.25 -15.97
CA GLU A 634 19.77 -8.12 -15.91
C GLU A 634 20.39 -6.74 -16.20
N GLY A 635 21.72 -6.66 -16.24
CA GLY A 635 22.43 -5.41 -16.46
C GLY A 635 22.43 -4.48 -15.24
N PRO A 636 23.03 -3.28 -15.37
CA PRO A 636 23.15 -2.34 -14.24
C PRO A 636 21.78 -1.79 -13.81
N PRO A 637 21.60 -1.48 -12.51
CA PRO A 637 20.38 -0.85 -12.03
C PRO A 637 20.19 0.54 -12.65
N LEU A 638 18.92 0.92 -12.85
CA LEU A 638 18.55 2.23 -13.40
C LEU A 638 19.11 3.38 -12.56
N SER A 639 19.54 4.45 -13.22
CA SER A 639 19.94 5.68 -12.55
C SER A 639 18.76 6.34 -11.82
N THR A 640 19.03 7.18 -10.83
CA THR A 640 18.00 7.92 -10.09
C THR A 640 17.10 8.74 -11.02
N THR A 641 17.68 9.35 -12.05
CA THR A 641 16.95 10.12 -13.07
C THR A 641 16.03 9.26 -13.92
N GLU A 642 16.44 8.04 -14.28
CA GLU A 642 15.61 7.07 -15.01
C GLU A 642 14.48 6.54 -14.14
N GLN A 643 14.74 6.29 -12.86
CA GLN A 643 13.72 5.85 -11.89
C GLN A 643 12.62 6.91 -11.71
N ARG A 644 12.98 8.20 -11.57
CA ARG A 644 12.01 9.31 -11.50
C ARG A 644 11.14 9.39 -12.75
N ARG A 645 11.74 9.29 -13.95
CA ARG A 645 10.99 9.38 -15.21
C ARG A 645 10.03 8.20 -15.39
N ALA A 646 10.50 6.98 -15.11
CA ALA A 646 9.68 5.79 -15.23
C ALA A 646 8.50 5.80 -14.23
N THR A 647 8.73 6.26 -13.00
CA THR A 647 7.66 6.38 -11.99
C THR A 647 6.64 7.47 -12.35
N ILE A 648 7.07 8.61 -12.90
CA ILE A 648 6.13 9.63 -13.42
C ILE A 648 5.33 9.09 -14.60
N LEU A 649 5.97 8.43 -15.57
CA LEU A 649 5.27 7.87 -16.74
C LEU A 649 4.27 6.77 -16.35
N GLN A 650 4.56 6.00 -15.30
CA GLN A 650 3.65 5.00 -14.77
C GLN A 650 2.52 5.63 -13.94
N GLU A 651 2.83 6.53 -13.01
CA GLU A 651 1.85 6.98 -12.02
C GLU A 651 1.08 8.24 -12.44
N LEU A 652 1.72 9.14 -13.19
CA LEU A 652 1.25 10.47 -13.56
C LEU A 652 1.54 10.79 -15.05
N PRO A 653 1.12 9.95 -16.02
CA PRO A 653 1.45 10.14 -17.43
C PRO A 653 0.93 11.46 -18.02
N PHE A 654 -0.23 11.93 -17.55
CA PHE A 654 -0.88 13.17 -18.01
C PHE A 654 -0.08 14.45 -17.70
N VAL A 655 0.97 14.36 -16.87
CA VAL A 655 1.90 15.47 -16.61
C VAL A 655 2.84 15.72 -17.79
N ILE A 656 2.99 14.72 -18.66
CA ILE A 656 3.86 14.73 -19.83
C ILE A 656 3.00 14.88 -21.10
N PRO A 657 3.40 15.73 -22.06
CA PRO A 657 2.70 15.87 -23.33
C PRO A 657 2.50 14.54 -24.05
N PHE A 658 1.33 14.38 -24.68
CA PHE A 658 0.96 13.18 -25.44
C PHE A 658 1.95 12.86 -26.56
N GLU A 659 2.44 13.87 -27.29
CA GLU A 659 3.43 13.71 -28.36
C GLU A 659 4.73 13.10 -27.84
N SER A 660 5.25 13.60 -26.71
CA SER A 660 6.47 13.09 -26.09
C SER A 660 6.30 11.64 -25.61
N ARG A 661 5.14 11.28 -25.06
CA ARG A 661 4.84 9.89 -24.65
C ARG A 661 4.75 8.95 -25.85
N THR A 662 4.17 9.43 -26.96
CA THR A 662 4.09 8.68 -28.23
C THR A 662 5.48 8.40 -28.80
N GLN A 663 6.39 9.38 -28.74
CA GLN A 663 7.80 9.21 -29.13
C GLN A 663 8.55 8.22 -28.24
N VAL A 664 8.29 8.22 -26.93
CA VAL A 664 8.85 7.21 -26.01
C VAL A 664 8.35 5.82 -26.40
N PHE A 665 7.04 5.66 -26.63
CA PHE A 665 6.45 4.39 -27.05
C PHE A 665 7.07 3.89 -28.36
N SER A 666 7.15 4.73 -29.40
CA SER A 666 7.71 4.34 -30.69
C SER A 666 9.18 3.94 -30.59
N THR A 667 9.97 4.64 -29.75
CA THR A 667 11.38 4.32 -29.52
C THR A 667 11.56 3.00 -28.78
N LEU A 668 10.71 2.70 -27.79
CA LEU A 668 10.75 1.43 -27.06
C LEU A 668 10.40 0.25 -27.96
N VAL A 669 9.36 0.41 -28.78
CA VAL A 669 8.97 -0.59 -29.79
C VAL A 669 10.10 -0.79 -30.80
N ALA A 670 10.69 0.28 -31.34
CA ALA A 670 11.80 0.19 -32.28
C ALA A 670 13.04 -0.50 -31.70
N SER A 671 13.41 -0.19 -30.45
CA SER A 671 14.53 -0.83 -29.75
C SER A 671 14.28 -2.31 -29.46
N ASN A 672 13.05 -2.67 -29.08
CA ASN A 672 12.68 -4.07 -28.86
C ASN A 672 12.68 -4.85 -30.18
N ARG A 673 12.16 -4.22 -31.23
CA ARG A 673 12.16 -4.74 -32.60
C ARG A 673 13.57 -5.00 -33.10
N SER A 674 14.50 -4.04 -32.96
CA SER A 674 15.89 -4.25 -33.37
C SER A 674 16.55 -5.40 -32.63
N MET A 675 16.24 -5.60 -31.34
CA MET A 675 16.80 -6.71 -30.56
C MET A 675 16.22 -8.06 -30.96
N SER A 676 14.90 -8.15 -31.21
CA SER A 676 14.23 -9.38 -31.63
C SER A 676 14.45 -9.73 -33.10
N GLN A 677 14.63 -8.74 -33.97
CA GLN A 677 14.77 -8.90 -35.43
C GLN A 677 16.22 -8.78 -35.93
N MET A 678 17.20 -8.43 -35.08
CA MET A 678 18.62 -8.27 -35.46
C MET A 678 19.22 -9.49 -36.17
N ARG A 679 18.81 -10.69 -35.77
CA ARG A 679 19.27 -11.94 -36.39
C ARG A 679 18.63 -12.20 -37.76
N ALA A 680 17.49 -11.56 -38.06
CA ALA A 680 16.73 -11.77 -39.29
C ALA A 680 17.22 -10.91 -40.48
N ASP A 681 17.94 -9.81 -40.23
CA ASP A 681 18.45 -8.92 -41.29
C ASP A 681 19.52 -9.58 -42.19
N PHE A 682 20.17 -10.66 -41.71
CA PHE A 682 21.12 -11.47 -42.48
C PHE A 682 20.49 -12.73 -43.12
N ASN A 683 19.17 -12.85 -43.18
CA ASN A 683 18.45 -14.07 -43.60
C ASN A 683 18.75 -15.33 -42.75
N GLU A 684 19.42 -15.20 -41.60
CA GLU A 684 19.81 -16.31 -40.71
C GLU A 684 18.97 -16.39 -39.41
N GLY A 685 17.96 -15.52 -39.25
CA GLY A 685 17.14 -15.42 -38.04
C GLY A 685 15.77 -16.12 -38.16
N PRO A 686 15.12 -16.46 -37.04
CA PRO A 686 13.78 -17.05 -37.03
C PRO A 686 12.75 -16.07 -37.60
N MET A 687 11.98 -16.53 -38.59
CA MET A 687 10.94 -15.76 -39.29
C MET A 687 9.65 -16.58 -39.34
N ILE A 688 8.51 -15.92 -39.19
CA ILE A 688 7.19 -16.55 -39.34
C ILE A 688 6.81 -16.50 -40.82
N SER A 689 6.57 -17.64 -41.46
CA SER A 689 6.13 -17.70 -42.87
C SER A 689 4.77 -18.36 -42.95
N VAL A 690 3.75 -17.66 -43.44
CA VAL A 690 2.37 -18.16 -43.51
C VAL A 690 1.80 -17.99 -44.91
N SER A 691 1.12 -19.02 -45.41
CA SER A 691 0.31 -18.97 -46.62
C SER A 691 -1.17 -18.82 -46.26
N ILE A 692 -1.92 -17.90 -46.88
CA ILE A 692 -3.28 -17.55 -46.47
C ILE A 692 -4.16 -17.36 -47.70
N ARG A 693 -5.34 -17.96 -47.73
CA ARG A 693 -6.31 -17.79 -48.82
C ARG A 693 -7.05 -16.47 -48.67
N ARG A 694 -7.14 -15.66 -49.73
CA ARG A 694 -7.87 -14.39 -49.72
C ARG A 694 -9.34 -14.51 -49.33
N THR A 695 -9.98 -15.63 -49.65
CA THR A 695 -11.40 -15.86 -49.30
C THR A 695 -11.62 -16.22 -47.83
N HIS A 696 -10.59 -16.71 -47.14
CA HIS A 696 -10.66 -17.23 -45.77
C HIS A 696 -9.50 -16.69 -44.91
N ILE A 697 -9.29 -15.38 -44.96
CA ILE A 697 -8.15 -14.72 -44.31
C ILE A 697 -8.15 -14.95 -42.80
N TYR A 698 -9.32 -14.84 -42.17
CA TYR A 698 -9.43 -14.98 -40.72
C TYR A 698 -9.25 -16.42 -40.26
N GLU A 699 -9.91 -17.39 -40.90
CA GLU A 699 -9.85 -18.80 -40.52
C GLU A 699 -8.43 -19.35 -40.71
N ASP A 700 -7.81 -19.12 -41.87
CA ASP A 700 -6.44 -19.57 -42.16
C ASP A 700 -5.42 -18.91 -41.23
N ALA A 701 -5.61 -17.63 -40.89
CA ALA A 701 -4.73 -16.93 -39.95
C ALA A 701 -4.89 -17.46 -38.52
N PHE A 702 -6.13 -17.72 -38.08
CA PHE A 702 -6.40 -18.28 -36.76
C PHE A 702 -5.78 -19.67 -36.64
N ASP A 703 -5.99 -20.57 -37.60
CA ASP A 703 -5.47 -21.93 -37.55
C ASP A 703 -3.93 -21.98 -37.52
N LYS A 704 -3.26 -21.06 -38.23
CA LYS A 704 -1.79 -21.05 -38.38
C LYS A 704 -1.05 -20.23 -37.32
N LEU A 705 -1.73 -19.34 -36.59
CA LEU A 705 -1.09 -18.40 -35.65
C LEU A 705 -1.64 -18.50 -34.22
N SER A 706 -2.74 -19.26 -34.01
CA SER A 706 -3.31 -19.53 -32.69
C SER A 706 -2.50 -20.62 -31.96
N PRO A 707 -2.33 -20.53 -30.62
CA PRO A 707 -1.53 -21.47 -29.83
C PRO A 707 -2.08 -22.92 -29.79
N SER A 708 -3.33 -23.16 -30.23
CA SER A 708 -4.03 -24.42 -29.99
C SER A 708 -3.77 -25.52 -31.03
N ASN A 709 -3.36 -25.16 -32.26
CA ASN A 709 -3.55 -26.05 -33.41
C ASN A 709 -2.28 -26.40 -34.23
N GLU A 710 -1.06 -26.18 -33.71
CA GLU A 710 0.10 -26.90 -34.27
C GLU A 710 0.03 -28.40 -33.89
N GLN A 711 -0.81 -29.12 -34.62
CA GLN A 711 -0.79 -30.57 -34.70
C GLN A 711 0.57 -31.05 -35.24
N GLN A 712 1.21 -31.86 -34.42
CA GLN A 712 1.78 -33.16 -34.79
C GLN A 712 3.08 -33.25 -35.61
N ASP A 713 3.58 -32.22 -36.30
CA ASP A 713 4.70 -32.41 -37.25
C ASP A 713 6.13 -32.01 -36.79
N MET A 714 6.36 -31.73 -35.50
CA MET A 714 7.74 -31.69 -34.95
C MET A 714 7.87 -32.38 -33.59
N LYS A 715 7.05 -33.41 -33.33
CA LYS A 715 7.28 -34.37 -32.24
C LYS A 715 8.33 -35.40 -32.68
N ARG A 716 9.60 -35.01 -32.67
CA ARG A 716 10.79 -35.88 -32.55
C ARG A 716 12.00 -34.96 -32.59
N LEU A 717 12.58 -34.63 -31.44
CA LEU A 717 14.04 -34.53 -31.18
C LEU A 717 14.49 -33.57 -30.06
N THR A 718 13.68 -33.20 -29.05
CA THR A 718 14.28 -32.67 -27.81
C THR A 718 13.37 -32.82 -26.60
N GLU A 719 13.88 -33.51 -25.58
CA GLU A 719 13.22 -33.85 -24.31
C GLU A 719 13.15 -32.66 -23.34
N LEU A 720 12.64 -31.50 -23.76
CA LEU A 720 12.32 -30.38 -22.87
C LEU A 720 10.95 -29.83 -23.22
N PHE A 721 9.99 -30.16 -22.36
CA PHE A 721 8.56 -29.93 -22.52
C PHE A 721 8.22 -28.46 -22.22
N ILE A 722 8.30 -27.59 -23.24
CA ILE A 722 7.67 -26.26 -23.22
C ILE A 722 6.96 -26.09 -24.57
N PRO A 723 5.62 -25.98 -24.63
CA PRO A 723 4.93 -25.62 -25.87
C PRO A 723 5.37 -24.20 -26.28
N LEU A 724 6.11 -24.06 -27.38
CA LEU A 724 6.55 -22.76 -27.88
C LEU A 724 5.42 -22.11 -28.66
N GLU A 725 4.78 -21.10 -28.06
CA GLU A 725 3.85 -20.21 -28.77
C GLU A 725 4.60 -19.46 -29.90
N PRO A 726 3.97 -19.21 -31.07
CA PRO A 726 4.64 -18.48 -32.15
C PRO A 726 4.91 -17.03 -31.70
N ASN A 727 6.19 -16.65 -31.60
CA ASN A 727 6.58 -15.33 -31.14
C ASN A 727 6.29 -14.26 -32.21
N LEU A 728 5.13 -13.60 -32.10
CA LEU A 728 4.67 -12.59 -33.06
C LEU A 728 5.53 -11.31 -33.09
N ARG A 729 6.52 -11.14 -32.21
CA ARG A 729 7.51 -10.05 -32.32
C ARG A 729 8.49 -10.26 -33.47
N LEU A 730 8.61 -11.51 -33.95
CA LEU A 730 9.41 -11.84 -35.12
C LEU A 730 8.84 -11.22 -36.40
N ARG A 731 9.69 -11.11 -37.42
CA ARG A 731 9.27 -10.68 -38.75
C ARG A 731 8.35 -11.75 -39.35
N MET A 732 7.22 -11.31 -39.90
CA MET A 732 6.25 -12.18 -40.56
C MET A 732 6.35 -11.99 -42.08
N ARG A 733 6.34 -13.11 -42.80
CA ARG A 733 6.25 -13.15 -44.25
C ARG A 733 4.94 -13.82 -44.65
N VAL A 734 4.12 -13.11 -45.41
CA VAL A 734 2.79 -13.58 -45.81
C VAL A 734 2.77 -13.88 -47.30
N ARG A 735 2.22 -15.04 -47.68
CA ARG A 735 1.90 -15.40 -49.05
C ARG A 735 0.39 -15.50 -49.19
N LEU A 736 -0.20 -14.65 -50.02
CA LEU A 736 -1.63 -14.72 -50.33
C LEU A 736 -1.87 -15.71 -51.47
N MET A 737 -2.91 -16.51 -51.33
CA MET A 737 -3.39 -17.43 -52.37
C MET A 737 -4.69 -16.88 -52.96
N ASN A 738 -4.75 -16.85 -54.29
CA ASN A 738 -5.94 -16.46 -55.05
C ASN A 738 -7.07 -17.51 -54.88
N ALA A 739 -8.28 -17.18 -55.32
CA ALA A 739 -9.44 -18.08 -55.29
C ALA A 739 -9.24 -19.42 -56.03
N VAL A 740 -8.26 -19.49 -56.94
CA VAL A 740 -7.88 -20.71 -57.70
C VAL A 740 -6.81 -21.55 -56.96
N GLY A 741 -6.37 -21.12 -55.77
CA GLY A 741 -5.38 -21.83 -54.95
C GLY A 741 -3.92 -21.68 -55.41
N LEU A 742 -3.66 -20.75 -56.33
CA LEU A 742 -2.31 -20.40 -56.78
C LEU A 742 -1.74 -19.26 -55.92
N ASP A 743 -0.44 -19.36 -55.63
CA ASP A 743 0.33 -18.31 -54.96
C ASP A 743 0.28 -17.02 -55.79
N GLU A 744 -0.04 -15.91 -55.14
CA GLU A 744 0.00 -14.61 -55.76
C GLU A 744 1.43 -14.16 -56.07
N VAL A 745 1.57 -13.49 -57.22
CA VAL A 745 2.86 -13.00 -57.70
C VAL A 745 3.24 -11.75 -56.90
N GLY A 746 4.13 -11.90 -55.91
CA GLY A 746 4.60 -10.77 -55.11
C GLY A 746 5.73 -11.15 -54.16
N ILE A 747 6.79 -10.34 -54.15
CA ILE A 747 7.87 -10.45 -53.17
C ILE A 747 7.47 -9.64 -51.95
N ASP A 748 7.40 -10.28 -50.79
CA ASP A 748 7.02 -9.61 -49.54
C ASP A 748 8.13 -8.67 -49.02
N GLY A 749 8.10 -7.45 -49.53
CA GLY A 749 8.86 -6.30 -49.01
C GLY A 749 8.19 -5.62 -47.81
N GLY A 750 7.18 -6.24 -47.19
CA GLY A 750 6.39 -5.68 -46.08
C GLY A 750 5.00 -5.16 -46.50
N GLY A 751 4.75 -5.04 -47.81
CA GLY A 751 3.45 -4.61 -48.35
C GLY A 751 2.33 -5.61 -48.12
N ILE A 752 2.55 -6.84 -48.57
CA ILE A 752 1.57 -7.95 -48.48
C ILE A 752 1.21 -8.23 -47.01
N PHE A 753 2.20 -8.18 -46.11
CA PHE A 753 1.97 -8.28 -44.66
C PHE A 753 1.02 -7.19 -44.12
N ARG A 754 1.15 -5.93 -44.56
CA ARG A 754 0.29 -4.82 -44.10
C ARG A 754 -1.14 -4.96 -44.60
N GLU A 755 -1.30 -5.34 -45.87
CA GLU A 755 -2.60 -5.64 -46.46
C GLU A 755 -3.28 -6.76 -45.69
N PHE A 756 -2.59 -7.89 -45.53
CA PHE A 756 -3.07 -9.02 -44.74
C PHE A 756 -3.51 -8.61 -43.33
N LEU A 757 -2.68 -7.86 -42.59
CA LEU A 757 -3.00 -7.47 -41.22
C LEU A 757 -4.18 -6.48 -41.14
N SER A 758 -4.29 -5.56 -42.11
CA SER A 758 -5.42 -4.63 -42.19
C SER A 758 -6.73 -5.36 -42.48
N GLU A 759 -6.74 -6.29 -43.44
CA GLU A 759 -7.91 -7.08 -43.81
C GLU A 759 -8.30 -8.09 -42.73
N LEU A 760 -7.31 -8.74 -42.11
CA LEU A 760 -7.53 -9.62 -40.97
C LEU A 760 -8.22 -8.89 -39.81
N LEU A 761 -7.74 -7.70 -39.45
CA LEU A 761 -8.35 -6.94 -38.35
C LEU A 761 -9.74 -6.41 -38.73
N LYS A 762 -9.94 -5.95 -39.98
CA LYS A 762 -11.28 -5.56 -40.47
C LYS A 762 -12.27 -6.72 -40.37
N THR A 763 -11.87 -7.91 -40.81
CA THR A 763 -12.73 -9.10 -40.75
C THR A 763 -12.92 -9.61 -39.32
N ALA A 764 -11.91 -9.49 -38.44
CA ALA A 764 -11.99 -9.90 -37.04
C ALA A 764 -12.94 -9.03 -36.19
N PHE A 765 -12.95 -7.73 -36.46
CA PHE A 765 -13.80 -6.75 -35.78
C PHE A 765 -15.17 -6.57 -36.43
N ASP A 766 -15.47 -7.32 -37.50
CA ASP A 766 -16.77 -7.29 -38.17
C ASP A 766 -17.88 -7.79 -37.23
N PRO A 767 -18.92 -6.98 -36.95
CA PRO A 767 -20.05 -7.39 -36.12
C PRO A 767 -20.77 -8.65 -36.64
N THR A 768 -20.72 -8.92 -37.94
CA THR A 768 -21.39 -10.09 -38.55
C THR A 768 -20.80 -11.43 -38.10
N ARG A 769 -19.52 -11.45 -37.67
CA ARG A 769 -18.90 -12.65 -37.08
C ARG A 769 -19.37 -12.91 -35.65
N GLY A 770 -19.98 -11.93 -34.99
CA GLY A 770 -20.56 -12.08 -33.67
C GLY A 770 -19.58 -12.04 -32.50
N PHE A 771 -18.29 -11.78 -32.71
CA PHE A 771 -17.34 -11.53 -31.60
C PHE A 771 -17.47 -10.11 -31.04
N PHE A 772 -17.82 -9.10 -31.85
CA PHE A 772 -18.00 -7.73 -31.38
C PHE A 772 -19.41 -7.23 -31.69
N LEU A 773 -19.91 -6.33 -30.85
CA LEU A 773 -21.18 -5.64 -31.02
C LEU A 773 -20.94 -4.14 -31.15
N LEU A 774 -21.88 -3.44 -31.77
CA LEU A 774 -21.88 -1.98 -31.91
C LEU A 774 -22.74 -1.34 -30.82
N THR A 775 -22.22 -0.28 -30.21
CA THR A 775 -22.99 0.65 -29.40
C THR A 775 -23.84 1.58 -30.28
N ARG A 776 -24.66 2.44 -29.67
CA ARG A 776 -25.42 3.50 -30.38
C ARG A 776 -24.51 4.49 -31.13
N GLU A 777 -23.28 4.66 -30.68
CA GLU A 777 -22.27 5.54 -31.29
C GLU A 777 -21.46 4.83 -32.39
N ASN A 778 -21.86 3.63 -32.80
CA ASN A 778 -21.12 2.77 -33.74
C ASN A 778 -19.68 2.44 -33.27
N THR A 779 -19.48 2.32 -31.96
CA THR A 779 -18.21 1.86 -31.38
C THR A 779 -18.31 0.39 -30.96
N LEU A 780 -17.20 -0.35 -31.08
CA LEU A 780 -17.14 -1.79 -30.93
C LEU A 780 -16.78 -2.21 -29.50
N TYR A 781 -17.49 -3.20 -28.98
CA TYR A 781 -17.18 -3.85 -27.70
C TYR A 781 -17.39 -5.37 -27.77
N PRO A 782 -16.76 -6.17 -26.89
CA PRO A 782 -16.88 -7.63 -26.92
C PRO A 782 -18.33 -8.09 -26.73
N ASN A 783 -18.78 -9.05 -27.54
CA ASN A 783 -20.09 -9.64 -27.41
C ASN A 783 -20.19 -10.52 -26.13
N PRO A 784 -21.11 -10.21 -25.19
CA PRO A 784 -21.43 -11.07 -24.05
C PRO A 784 -21.81 -12.50 -24.46
N GLY A 785 -22.64 -12.63 -25.49
CA GLY A 785 -23.17 -13.89 -26.01
C GLY A 785 -22.19 -14.68 -26.89
N ALA A 786 -20.91 -14.27 -26.99
CA ALA A 786 -19.92 -14.94 -27.86
C ALA A 786 -19.75 -16.44 -27.57
N HIS A 787 -20.02 -16.85 -26.33
CA HIS A 787 -19.95 -18.25 -25.89
C HIS A 787 -21.00 -19.16 -26.55
N HIS A 788 -22.10 -18.59 -27.06
CA HIS A 788 -23.11 -19.32 -27.83
C HIS A 788 -22.74 -19.48 -29.31
N ILE A 789 -21.78 -18.70 -29.79
CA ILE A 789 -21.37 -18.67 -31.20
C ILE A 789 -20.21 -19.62 -31.45
N ALA A 790 -19.21 -19.61 -30.56
CA ALA A 790 -18.04 -20.47 -30.63
C ALA A 790 -17.67 -20.99 -29.24
N GLU A 791 -17.46 -22.30 -29.11
CA GLU A 791 -17.00 -22.92 -27.85
C GLU A 791 -15.61 -22.37 -27.44
N ASP A 792 -14.74 -22.14 -28.44
CA ASP A 792 -13.39 -21.60 -28.28
C ASP A 792 -13.33 -20.05 -28.34
N TYR A 793 -14.40 -19.33 -27.98
CA TYR A 793 -14.43 -17.86 -28.08
C TYR A 793 -13.25 -17.16 -27.37
N GLN A 794 -12.74 -17.71 -26.26
CA GLN A 794 -11.62 -17.11 -25.52
C GLN A 794 -10.31 -17.13 -26.33
N THR A 795 -10.05 -18.20 -27.09
CA THR A 795 -8.84 -18.28 -27.92
C THR A 795 -8.94 -17.33 -29.11
N HIS A 796 -10.14 -17.13 -29.67
CA HIS A 796 -10.39 -16.09 -30.66
C HIS A 796 -10.12 -14.69 -30.11
N TYR A 797 -10.67 -14.32 -28.95
CA TYR A 797 -10.36 -13.00 -28.36
C TYR A 797 -8.85 -12.83 -28.06
N TYR A 798 -8.19 -13.87 -27.57
CA TYR A 798 -6.73 -13.87 -27.40
C TYR A 798 -6.02 -13.60 -28.72
N PHE A 799 -6.38 -14.32 -29.79
CA PHE A 799 -5.80 -14.15 -31.13
C PHE A 799 -6.04 -12.73 -31.70
N ILE A 800 -7.27 -12.22 -31.63
CA ILE A 800 -7.59 -10.85 -32.11
C ILE A 800 -6.76 -9.82 -31.34
N GLY A 801 -6.62 -9.99 -30.01
CA GLY A 801 -5.77 -9.14 -29.18
C GLY A 801 -4.30 -9.19 -29.61
N ARG A 802 -3.77 -10.37 -29.92
CA ARG A 802 -2.40 -10.55 -30.44
C ARG A 802 -2.19 -9.85 -31.78
N MET A 803 -3.15 -9.96 -32.71
CA MET A 803 -3.08 -9.30 -34.01
C MET A 803 -3.14 -7.78 -33.90
N LEU A 804 -3.97 -7.24 -32.99
CA LEU A 804 -3.98 -5.81 -32.69
C LEU A 804 -2.65 -5.36 -32.05
N GLY A 805 -2.11 -6.16 -31.12
CA GLY A 805 -0.78 -5.92 -30.54
C GLY A 805 0.33 -5.93 -31.60
N LYS A 806 0.24 -6.82 -32.61
CA LYS A 806 1.16 -6.86 -33.74
C LYS A 806 1.05 -5.62 -34.62
N ALA A 807 -0.16 -5.10 -34.86
CA ALA A 807 -0.34 -3.84 -35.57
C ALA A 807 0.32 -2.66 -34.82
N LEU A 808 0.14 -2.58 -33.51
CA LEU A 808 0.79 -1.58 -32.65
C LEU A 808 2.32 -1.72 -32.66
N TYR A 809 2.84 -2.96 -32.63
CA TYR A 809 4.29 -3.23 -32.64
C TYR A 809 4.97 -2.89 -33.98
N GLU A 810 4.23 -2.95 -35.09
CA GLU A 810 4.73 -2.62 -36.42
C GLU A 810 4.45 -1.15 -36.81
N ASN A 811 3.88 -0.34 -35.89
CA ASN A 811 3.40 1.02 -36.13
C ASN A 811 2.40 1.10 -37.31
N LEU A 812 1.51 0.11 -37.43
CA LEU A 812 0.44 0.09 -38.44
C LEU A 812 -0.86 0.64 -37.84
N LEU A 813 -1.40 1.69 -38.45
CA LEU A 813 -2.68 2.27 -38.06
C LEU A 813 -3.84 1.40 -38.58
N VAL A 814 -4.83 1.17 -37.72
CA VAL A 814 -6.01 0.37 -38.02
C VAL A 814 -7.27 1.13 -37.61
N GLU A 815 -8.19 1.29 -38.57
CA GLU A 815 -9.46 2.01 -38.39
C GLU A 815 -10.50 1.16 -37.66
N VAL A 816 -10.28 0.86 -36.38
CA VAL A 816 -11.22 0.12 -35.52
C VAL A 816 -11.74 1.05 -34.42
N PRO A 817 -13.01 1.50 -34.48
CA PRO A 817 -13.57 2.39 -33.47
C PRO A 817 -13.97 1.57 -32.22
N LEU A 818 -13.05 1.39 -31.27
CA LEU A 818 -13.35 0.67 -30.03
C LEU A 818 -14.11 1.56 -29.05
N ALA A 819 -15.03 0.97 -28.28
CA ALA A 819 -15.78 1.68 -27.26
C ALA A 819 -14.87 2.12 -26.11
N GLY A 820 -15.07 3.34 -25.61
CA GLY A 820 -14.16 3.95 -24.63
C GLY A 820 -14.03 3.13 -23.34
N PHE A 821 -15.15 2.60 -22.82
CA PHE A 821 -15.15 1.74 -21.64
C PHE A 821 -14.35 0.44 -21.82
N PHE A 822 -14.34 -0.12 -23.04
CA PHE A 822 -13.57 -1.33 -23.36
C PHE A 822 -12.06 -1.03 -23.42
N VAL A 823 -11.68 0.09 -24.05
CA VAL A 823 -10.28 0.55 -24.09
C VAL A 823 -9.77 0.89 -22.68
N SER A 824 -10.58 1.57 -21.85
CA SER A 824 -10.25 1.81 -20.44
C SER A 824 -9.99 0.51 -19.67
N LYS A 825 -10.75 -0.56 -19.95
CA LYS A 825 -10.58 -1.88 -19.31
C LYS A 825 -9.28 -2.57 -19.74
N LEU A 826 -8.86 -2.37 -20.99
CA LEU A 826 -7.57 -2.85 -21.49
C LEU A 826 -6.41 -2.20 -20.71
N LEU A 827 -6.51 -0.90 -20.45
CA LEU A 827 -5.51 -0.10 -19.73
C LEU A 827 -5.51 -0.30 -18.20
N GLY A 828 -6.67 -0.65 -17.62
CA GLY A 828 -6.84 -0.74 -16.16
C GLY A 828 -5.86 -1.69 -15.47
N ARG A 829 -5.26 -1.25 -14.35
CA ARG A 829 -4.37 -2.08 -13.51
C ARG A 829 -5.11 -3.10 -12.65
N SER A 830 -6.41 -2.89 -12.45
CA SER A 830 -7.32 -3.81 -11.76
C SER A 830 -8.61 -3.91 -12.55
N SER A 831 -9.25 -5.08 -12.49
CA SER A 831 -10.48 -5.43 -13.24
C SER A 831 -11.70 -4.56 -12.91
N SER A 832 -11.59 -3.66 -11.92
CA SER A 832 -12.62 -2.77 -11.40
C SER A 832 -12.48 -1.30 -11.82
N SER A 833 -11.61 -0.98 -12.79
CA SER A 833 -11.31 0.43 -13.11
C SER A 833 -12.38 1.15 -13.95
N VAL A 834 -13.46 0.49 -14.32
CA VAL A 834 -14.56 1.09 -15.10
C VAL A 834 -15.65 1.52 -14.13
N GLU A 835 -15.72 2.83 -13.90
CA GLU A 835 -16.71 3.48 -13.03
C GLU A 835 -18.08 3.60 -13.72
N PHE A 836 -19.13 3.87 -12.93
CA PHE A 836 -20.53 4.04 -13.37
C PHE A 836 -20.69 4.97 -14.59
N HIS A 837 -19.86 6.02 -14.70
CA HIS A 837 -19.98 7.01 -15.78
C HIS A 837 -19.74 6.42 -17.18
N HIS A 838 -19.03 5.29 -17.29
CA HIS A 838 -18.82 4.61 -18.56
C HIS A 838 -20.08 3.89 -19.07
N LEU A 839 -21.10 3.71 -18.21
CA LEU A 839 -22.35 3.07 -18.58
C LEU A 839 -23.10 3.88 -19.64
N ASP A 840 -22.97 5.21 -19.63
CA ASP A 840 -23.60 6.09 -20.62
C ASP A 840 -23.11 5.79 -22.06
N SER A 841 -21.83 5.44 -22.19
CA SER A 841 -21.23 5.05 -23.49
C SER A 841 -21.66 3.66 -23.96
N LEU A 842 -22.03 2.76 -23.04
CA LEU A 842 -22.53 1.42 -23.37
C LEU A 842 -24.03 1.45 -23.67
N ASP A 843 -24.82 1.93 -22.70
CA ASP A 843 -26.28 1.99 -22.73
C ASP A 843 -26.77 3.27 -22.03
N PRO A 844 -27.03 4.35 -22.79
CA PRO A 844 -27.46 5.62 -22.23
C PRO A 844 -28.88 5.54 -21.62
N GLU A 845 -29.73 4.63 -22.08
CA GLU A 845 -31.07 4.45 -21.51
C GLU A 845 -31.02 3.80 -20.14
N LEU A 846 -30.21 2.74 -19.99
CA LEU A 846 -29.97 2.14 -18.69
C LEU A 846 -29.33 3.14 -17.73
N CYS A 847 -28.33 3.90 -18.19
CA CYS A 847 -27.70 4.97 -17.40
C CYS A 847 -28.73 5.98 -16.88
N ARG A 848 -29.59 6.50 -17.77
CA ARG A 848 -30.68 7.43 -17.41
C ARG A 848 -31.66 6.83 -16.41
N ASN A 849 -32.04 5.56 -16.58
CA ASN A 849 -32.97 4.88 -15.68
C ASN A 849 -32.37 4.67 -14.28
N LEU A 850 -31.09 4.32 -14.19
CA LEU A 850 -30.39 4.19 -12.90
C LEU A 850 -30.18 5.54 -12.21
N LEU A 851 -29.91 6.61 -12.97
CA LEU A 851 -29.86 7.98 -12.44
C LEU A 851 -31.23 8.45 -11.95
N TYR A 852 -32.30 8.08 -12.65
CA TYR A 852 -33.67 8.32 -12.20
C TYR A 852 -33.97 7.58 -10.90
N LEU A 853 -33.58 6.30 -10.79
CA LEU A 853 -33.72 5.52 -9.55
C LEU A 853 -33.00 6.16 -8.36
N LYS A 854 -31.82 6.76 -8.59
CA LYS A 854 -31.07 7.49 -7.55
C LYS A 854 -31.85 8.69 -7.01
N THR A 855 -32.60 9.39 -7.87
CA THR A 855 -33.31 10.64 -7.55
C THR A 855 -34.81 10.46 -7.29
N TYR A 856 -35.28 9.21 -7.33
CA TYR A 856 -36.68 8.87 -7.11
C TYR A 856 -37.15 9.23 -5.68
N GLN A 857 -38.25 9.98 -5.61
CA GLN A 857 -38.83 10.51 -4.37
C GLN A 857 -39.89 9.59 -3.74
N GLY A 858 -40.38 8.59 -4.47
CA GLY A 858 -41.37 7.61 -3.98
C GLY A 858 -40.72 6.42 -3.26
N ASP A 859 -41.54 5.43 -2.88
CA ASP A 859 -41.00 4.15 -2.37
C ASP A 859 -40.47 3.31 -3.53
N VAL A 860 -39.20 2.91 -3.46
CA VAL A 860 -38.54 2.11 -4.51
C VAL A 860 -39.12 0.70 -4.56
N LEU A 861 -39.69 0.22 -3.45
CA LEU A 861 -40.39 -1.07 -3.37
C LEU A 861 -41.55 -1.17 -4.37
N ASP A 862 -42.21 -0.05 -4.68
CA ASP A 862 -43.34 0.00 -5.63
C ASP A 862 -42.92 -0.32 -7.07
N LEU A 863 -41.62 -0.22 -7.39
CA LEU A 863 -41.08 -0.54 -8.72
C LEU A 863 -40.91 -2.05 -8.94
N GLY A 864 -41.05 -2.87 -7.90
CA GLY A 864 -40.96 -4.33 -8.00
C GLY A 864 -39.61 -4.85 -8.50
N LEU A 865 -38.53 -4.09 -8.25
CA LEU A 865 -37.18 -4.46 -8.66
C LEU A 865 -36.58 -5.46 -7.67
N ASP A 866 -35.86 -6.45 -8.19
CA ASP A 866 -35.04 -7.40 -7.43
C ASP A 866 -33.57 -7.32 -7.91
N PHE A 867 -32.67 -8.03 -7.23
CA PHE A 867 -31.25 -8.06 -7.60
C PHE A 867 -30.96 -9.08 -8.70
N THR A 868 -31.77 -9.09 -9.77
CA THR A 868 -31.58 -9.96 -10.94
C THR A 868 -31.44 -9.16 -12.24
N VAL A 869 -30.78 -9.77 -13.23
CA VAL A 869 -30.64 -9.23 -14.59
C VAL A 869 -31.09 -10.28 -15.58
N LEU A 870 -31.98 -9.89 -16.49
CA LEU A 870 -32.36 -10.69 -17.64
C LEU A 870 -31.42 -10.38 -18.81
N ASN A 871 -30.67 -11.38 -19.25
CA ASN A 871 -29.93 -11.32 -20.50
C ASN A 871 -30.72 -12.07 -21.57
N SER A 872 -30.93 -11.42 -22.71
CA SER A 872 -31.55 -12.03 -23.88
C SER A 872 -30.50 -12.17 -24.97
N ASP A 873 -29.77 -13.28 -24.93
CA ASP A 873 -28.71 -13.58 -25.90
C ASP A 873 -29.26 -14.57 -26.93
N LEU A 874 -29.29 -14.18 -28.21
CA LEU A 874 -29.74 -15.01 -29.34
C LEU A 874 -31.13 -15.67 -29.16
N GLY A 875 -32.02 -15.03 -28.40
CA GLY A 875 -33.39 -15.51 -28.14
C GLY A 875 -33.54 -16.43 -26.92
N GLN A 876 -32.46 -16.72 -26.20
CA GLN A 876 -32.50 -17.41 -24.92
C GLN A 876 -32.42 -16.40 -23.78
N ASN A 877 -33.40 -16.46 -22.86
CA ASN A 877 -33.43 -15.58 -21.70
C ASN A 877 -32.77 -16.28 -20.52
N THR A 878 -31.63 -15.77 -20.06
CA THR A 878 -30.96 -16.20 -18.83
C THR A 878 -31.17 -15.15 -17.75
N ILE A 879 -31.46 -15.60 -16.54
CA ILE A 879 -31.59 -14.74 -15.36
C ILE A 879 -30.32 -14.94 -14.54
N GLU A 880 -29.58 -13.85 -14.33
CA GLU A 880 -28.39 -13.86 -13.49
C GLU A 880 -28.61 -13.01 -12.24
N GLU A 881 -28.21 -13.54 -11.09
CA GLU A 881 -28.33 -12.84 -9.80
C GLU A 881 -27.11 -11.94 -9.57
N LEU A 882 -27.36 -10.67 -9.22
CA LEU A 882 -26.31 -9.68 -8.94
C LEU A 882 -25.63 -9.91 -7.58
N VAL A 883 -26.38 -10.46 -6.64
CA VAL A 883 -25.97 -10.84 -5.28
C VAL A 883 -26.46 -12.26 -4.98
N PRO A 884 -25.85 -12.99 -4.02
CA PRO A 884 -26.33 -14.33 -3.67
C PRO A 884 -27.79 -14.31 -3.22
N ASN A 885 -28.65 -15.16 -3.79
CA ASN A 885 -30.10 -15.18 -3.58
C ASN A 885 -30.80 -13.86 -3.97
N GLY A 886 -30.29 -13.18 -5.00
CA GLY A 886 -30.77 -11.87 -5.44
C GLY A 886 -32.24 -11.81 -5.86
N ALA A 887 -32.81 -12.93 -6.34
CA ALA A 887 -34.23 -13.02 -6.70
C ALA A 887 -35.18 -12.83 -5.51
N ASN A 888 -34.71 -13.09 -4.28
CA ASN A 888 -35.51 -12.94 -3.06
C ASN A 888 -35.26 -11.60 -2.34
N VAL A 889 -34.36 -10.75 -2.87
CA VAL A 889 -34.01 -9.47 -2.27
C VAL A 889 -34.66 -8.35 -3.08
N ALA A 890 -35.68 -7.71 -2.51
CA ALA A 890 -36.31 -6.54 -3.12
C ALA A 890 -35.41 -5.30 -2.99
N VAL A 891 -35.43 -4.44 -4.02
CA VAL A 891 -34.74 -3.15 -3.97
C VAL A 891 -35.57 -2.15 -3.16
N THR A 892 -34.97 -1.61 -2.10
CA THR A 892 -35.53 -0.62 -1.17
C THR A 892 -34.80 0.72 -1.30
N ASN A 893 -35.34 1.74 -0.64
CA ASN A 893 -34.71 3.07 -0.55
C ASN A 893 -33.31 3.05 0.10
N GLU A 894 -33.02 2.07 0.94
CA GLU A 894 -31.73 1.90 1.63
C GLU A 894 -30.70 1.20 0.75
N ASN A 895 -31.10 0.19 -0.02
CA ASN A 895 -30.19 -0.62 -0.85
C ASN A 895 -30.13 -0.18 -2.33
N ARG A 896 -30.90 0.83 -2.76
CA ARG A 896 -30.91 1.31 -4.16
C ARG A 896 -29.54 1.70 -4.71
N ILE A 897 -28.66 2.28 -3.88
CA ILE A 897 -27.32 2.68 -4.30
C ILE A 897 -26.45 1.44 -4.56
N GLU A 898 -26.63 0.39 -3.74
CA GLU A 898 -25.97 -0.90 -3.97
C GLU A 898 -26.48 -1.55 -5.26
N TYR A 899 -27.80 -1.56 -5.50
CA TYR A 899 -28.37 -2.08 -6.75
C TYR A 899 -27.78 -1.37 -7.99
N ILE A 900 -27.73 -0.04 -7.98
CA ILE A 900 -27.15 0.76 -9.08
C ILE A 900 -25.68 0.37 -9.32
N TYR A 901 -24.89 0.28 -8.25
CA TYR A 901 -23.49 -0.12 -8.35
C TYR A 901 -23.32 -1.54 -8.89
N ARG A 902 -24.08 -2.50 -8.37
CA ARG A 902 -24.03 -3.92 -8.80
C ARG A 902 -24.47 -4.09 -10.25
N MET A 903 -25.49 -3.36 -10.69
CA MET A 903 -25.96 -3.37 -12.07
C MET A 903 -24.89 -2.82 -13.03
N ALA A 904 -24.27 -1.69 -12.69
CA ALA A 904 -23.21 -1.09 -13.50
C ALA A 904 -21.95 -1.98 -13.55
N ASP A 905 -21.52 -2.52 -12.40
CA ASP A 905 -20.41 -3.47 -12.31
C ASP A 905 -20.69 -4.75 -13.12
N TYR A 906 -21.94 -5.22 -13.10
CA TYR A 906 -22.34 -6.37 -13.87
C TYR A 906 -22.19 -6.14 -15.38
N LYS A 907 -22.81 -5.07 -15.92
CA LYS A 907 -22.79 -4.77 -17.37
C LYS A 907 -21.39 -4.40 -17.88
N LEU A 908 -20.61 -3.63 -17.13
CA LEU A 908 -19.30 -3.14 -17.57
C LEU A 908 -18.16 -4.12 -17.25
N ASN A 909 -18.17 -4.74 -16.07
CA ASN A 909 -17.06 -5.54 -15.56
C ASN A 909 -17.31 -7.04 -15.70
N LYS A 910 -18.41 -7.58 -15.14
CA LYS A 910 -18.65 -9.03 -15.05
C LYS A 910 -19.02 -9.66 -16.40
N GLN A 911 -19.97 -9.08 -17.12
CA GLN A 911 -20.57 -9.67 -18.32
C GLN A 911 -19.54 -9.95 -19.43
N ILE A 912 -18.60 -9.03 -19.64
CA ILE A 912 -17.55 -9.14 -20.67
C ILE A 912 -16.17 -9.50 -20.09
N ALA A 913 -16.10 -9.98 -18.84
CA ALA A 913 -14.84 -10.18 -18.12
C ALA A 913 -13.90 -11.15 -18.83
N LYS A 914 -14.39 -12.33 -19.21
CA LYS A 914 -13.59 -13.41 -19.81
C LYS A 914 -13.05 -13.00 -21.18
N GLN A 915 -13.90 -12.41 -22.00
CA GLN A 915 -13.59 -11.89 -23.34
C GLN A 915 -12.52 -10.78 -23.25
N SER A 916 -12.74 -9.81 -22.36
CA SER A 916 -11.81 -8.68 -22.16
C SER A 916 -10.45 -9.16 -21.63
N GLN A 917 -10.43 -10.12 -20.70
CA GLN A 917 -9.19 -10.65 -20.14
C GLN A 917 -8.40 -11.45 -21.19
N ALA A 918 -9.07 -12.28 -21.99
CA ALA A 918 -8.43 -13.02 -23.08
C ALA A 918 -7.83 -12.07 -24.13
N PHE A 919 -8.59 -11.07 -24.56
CA PHE A 919 -8.12 -10.03 -25.47
C PHE A 919 -6.92 -9.26 -24.91
N LYS A 920 -7.01 -8.83 -23.65
CA LYS A 920 -5.92 -8.14 -22.94
C LYS A 920 -4.65 -8.97 -22.85
N LYS A 921 -4.77 -10.27 -22.55
CA LYS A 921 -3.63 -11.20 -22.56
C LYS A 921 -2.98 -11.26 -23.94
N GLY A 922 -3.79 -11.28 -25.01
CA GLY A 922 -3.28 -11.30 -26.38
C GLY A 922 -2.50 -10.04 -26.75
N VAL A 923 -3.00 -8.87 -26.39
CA VAL A 923 -2.27 -7.60 -26.60
C VAL A 923 -0.96 -7.60 -25.81
N ALA A 924 -1.00 -8.04 -24.53
CA ALA A 924 0.13 -8.08 -23.61
C ALA A 924 1.26 -9.02 -24.06
N ASP A 925 0.93 -10.09 -24.78
CA ASP A 925 1.90 -11.02 -25.35
C ASP A 925 2.84 -10.31 -26.35
N VAL A 926 2.29 -9.45 -27.20
CA VAL A 926 3.08 -8.74 -28.21
C VAL A 926 3.68 -7.45 -27.66
N VAL A 927 2.86 -6.61 -27.03
CA VAL A 927 3.24 -5.28 -26.51
C VAL A 927 3.02 -5.25 -24.99
N PRO A 928 4.06 -4.97 -24.18
CA PRO A 928 3.91 -4.87 -22.72
C PRO A 928 2.84 -3.86 -22.31
N LEU A 929 1.95 -4.29 -21.41
CA LEU A 929 0.83 -3.47 -20.90
C LEU A 929 1.30 -2.17 -20.24
N GLU A 930 2.48 -2.19 -19.60
CA GLU A 930 3.07 -1.03 -18.94
C GLU A 930 3.36 0.11 -19.92
N TRP A 931 3.65 -0.21 -21.18
CA TRP A 931 3.88 0.79 -22.22
C TRP A 931 2.57 1.45 -22.65
N LEU A 932 1.48 0.67 -22.72
CA LEU A 932 0.15 1.17 -23.07
C LEU A 932 -0.46 1.99 -21.92
N GLN A 933 -0.14 1.64 -20.67
CA GLN A 933 -0.59 2.36 -19.46
C GLN A 933 -0.08 3.81 -19.36
N MET A 934 0.82 4.25 -20.25
CA MET A 934 1.19 5.65 -20.38
C MET A 934 0.09 6.50 -21.00
N PHE A 935 -0.95 5.90 -21.60
CA PHE A 935 -1.99 6.61 -22.37
C PHE A 935 -3.36 6.47 -21.71
N ASP A 936 -4.20 7.51 -21.84
CA ASP A 936 -5.64 7.41 -21.55
C ASP A 936 -6.39 6.68 -22.69
N TRP A 937 -7.66 6.31 -22.48
CA TRP A 937 -8.44 5.56 -23.46
C TRP A 937 -8.58 6.29 -24.80
N ARG A 938 -8.77 7.62 -24.79
CA ARG A 938 -8.83 8.44 -26.01
C ARG A 938 -7.49 8.44 -26.75
N GLU A 939 -6.40 8.52 -25.99
CA GLU A 939 -5.04 8.54 -26.51
C GLU A 939 -4.63 7.20 -27.10
N LEU A 940 -4.99 6.09 -26.44
CA LEU A 940 -4.78 4.75 -26.99
C LEU A 940 -5.61 4.53 -28.26
N GLN A 941 -6.84 5.04 -28.32
CA GLN A 941 -7.63 5.01 -29.55
C GLN A 941 -6.97 5.81 -30.69
N MET A 942 -6.35 6.95 -30.38
CA MET A 942 -5.53 7.71 -31.35
C MET A 942 -4.27 6.95 -31.76
N LEU A 943 -3.65 6.19 -30.86
CA LEU A 943 -2.50 5.34 -31.18
C LEU A 943 -2.87 4.18 -32.12
N ILE A 944 -4.06 3.60 -31.94
CA ILE A 944 -4.57 2.52 -32.79
C ILE A 944 -4.99 3.05 -34.17
N SER A 945 -5.77 4.13 -34.22
CA SER A 945 -6.43 4.57 -35.46
C SER A 945 -5.81 5.79 -36.13
N GLY A 946 -4.87 6.50 -35.50
CA GLY A 946 -4.30 7.75 -36.00
C GLY A 946 -5.04 9.00 -35.54
N ALA A 947 -4.50 10.18 -35.87
CA ALA A 947 -4.99 11.45 -35.35
C ALA A 947 -6.37 11.82 -35.94
N SER A 948 -7.26 12.37 -35.10
CA SER A 948 -8.54 12.92 -35.57
C SER A 948 -8.44 14.38 -36.05
N VAL A 949 -7.21 14.91 -36.18
CA VAL A 949 -6.90 16.28 -36.61
C VAL A 949 -7.06 16.40 -38.14
N PRO A 950 -7.37 17.60 -38.69
CA PRO A 950 -7.27 17.87 -40.13
C PRO A 950 -5.90 17.47 -40.72
N ILE A 951 -5.88 17.12 -42.01
CA ILE A 951 -4.63 16.74 -42.67
C ILE A 951 -3.80 18.01 -42.96
N ASP A 952 -2.63 18.10 -42.35
CA ASP A 952 -1.65 19.14 -42.68
C ASP A 952 -1.02 18.84 -44.05
N LEU A 953 -1.45 19.60 -45.06
CA LEU A 953 -0.97 19.46 -46.42
C LEU A 953 0.50 19.89 -46.59
N LEU A 954 0.99 20.82 -45.76
CA LEU A 954 2.37 21.27 -45.84
C LEU A 954 3.30 20.16 -45.34
N ASP A 955 2.97 19.56 -44.20
CA ASP A 955 3.72 18.42 -43.66
C ASP A 955 3.69 17.20 -44.62
N LEU A 956 2.54 16.92 -45.25
CA LEU A 956 2.46 15.85 -46.25
C LEU A 956 3.36 16.14 -47.46
N MET A 957 3.38 17.38 -47.94
CA MET A 957 4.18 17.79 -49.10
C MET A 957 5.68 17.73 -48.81
N ASP A 958 6.11 18.19 -47.63
CA ASP A 958 7.52 18.20 -47.20
C ASP A 958 8.09 16.79 -47.01
N ASN A 959 7.23 15.81 -46.70
CA ASN A 959 7.61 14.41 -46.50
C ASN A 959 7.26 13.50 -47.69
N THR A 960 6.80 14.05 -48.82
CA THR A 960 6.52 13.28 -50.05
C THR A 960 7.78 13.06 -50.88
N LYS A 961 8.01 11.81 -51.29
CA LYS A 961 9.06 11.44 -52.24
C LYS A 961 8.52 11.36 -53.66
N TYR A 962 9.31 11.79 -54.63
CA TYR A 962 8.98 11.67 -56.05
C TYR A 962 9.93 10.66 -56.70
N GLY A 963 9.38 9.77 -57.54
CA GLY A 963 10.15 8.77 -58.27
C GLY A 963 9.96 8.89 -59.78
N GLY A 964 10.92 8.34 -60.54
CA GLY A 964 10.87 8.38 -62.00
C GLY A 964 11.19 9.79 -62.56
N THR A 965 10.35 10.28 -63.47
CA THR A 965 10.45 11.62 -64.09
C THR A 965 9.90 12.74 -63.22
N TYR A 966 9.20 12.42 -62.13
CA TYR A 966 8.61 13.42 -61.24
C TYR A 966 9.60 13.98 -60.24
N ASN A 967 9.54 15.30 -60.07
CA ASN A 967 10.22 16.08 -59.06
C ASN A 967 9.29 17.21 -58.58
N THR A 968 9.74 18.01 -57.61
CA THR A 968 8.97 19.14 -57.05
C THR A 968 8.57 20.19 -58.09
N ASP A 969 9.36 20.35 -59.16
CA ASP A 969 9.18 21.37 -60.19
C ASP A 969 8.33 20.88 -61.37
N HIS A 970 7.97 19.60 -61.41
CA HIS A 970 7.24 19.01 -62.53
C HIS A 970 5.82 19.59 -62.62
N PRO A 971 5.33 20.00 -63.81
CA PRO A 971 4.04 20.69 -63.97
C PRO A 971 2.86 19.87 -63.44
N THR A 972 2.86 18.54 -63.64
CA THR A 972 1.82 17.64 -63.11
C THR A 972 1.82 17.55 -61.58
N ILE A 973 3.00 17.66 -60.94
CA ILE A 973 3.12 17.64 -59.47
C ILE A 973 2.66 18.97 -58.87
N GLN A 974 3.01 20.10 -59.50
CA GLN A 974 2.48 21.41 -59.10
C GLN A 974 0.95 21.46 -59.24
N ALA A 975 0.42 20.97 -60.36
CA ALA A 975 -1.03 20.85 -60.56
C ALA A 975 -1.69 19.92 -59.54
N PHE A 976 -1.07 18.78 -59.20
CA PHE A 976 -1.55 17.87 -58.18
C PHE A 976 -1.74 18.55 -56.82
N TRP A 977 -0.71 19.27 -56.34
CA TRP A 977 -0.80 19.97 -55.06
C TRP A 977 -1.77 21.16 -55.10
N GLN A 978 -1.91 21.85 -56.23
CA GLN A 978 -2.93 22.88 -56.42
C GLN A 978 -4.35 22.31 -56.31
N VAL A 979 -4.60 21.16 -56.95
CA VAL A 979 -5.88 20.46 -56.88
C VAL A 979 -6.22 20.05 -55.45
N ILE A 980 -5.25 19.48 -54.71
CA ILE A 980 -5.46 19.03 -53.33
C ILE A 980 -5.68 20.19 -52.35
N ARG A 981 -5.08 21.36 -52.59
CA ARG A 981 -5.39 22.57 -51.80
C ARG A 981 -6.86 22.97 -51.93
N GLY A 982 -7.50 22.65 -53.06
CA GLY A 982 -8.92 22.86 -53.32
C GLY A 982 -9.83 21.69 -52.94
N PHE A 983 -9.32 20.68 -52.21
CA PHE A 983 -10.13 19.59 -51.66
C PHE A 983 -10.65 19.95 -50.26
N ASP A 984 -11.85 19.45 -49.93
CA ASP A 984 -12.34 19.46 -48.55
C ASP A 984 -11.63 18.40 -47.69
N GLU A 985 -11.83 18.44 -46.36
CA GLU A 985 -11.19 17.47 -45.47
C GLU A 985 -11.62 16.02 -45.74
N THR A 986 -12.84 15.79 -46.22
CA THR A 986 -13.32 14.43 -46.52
C THR A 986 -12.58 13.84 -47.73
N GLN A 987 -12.37 14.65 -48.77
CA GLN A 987 -11.63 14.30 -49.98
C GLN A 987 -10.15 14.11 -49.69
N LYS A 988 -9.54 14.95 -48.84
CA LYS A 988 -8.15 14.73 -48.39
C LYS A 988 -7.99 13.41 -47.64
N ARG A 989 -8.94 13.08 -46.76
CA ARG A 989 -8.98 11.79 -46.03
C ARG A 989 -9.18 10.61 -46.97
N GLN A 990 -10.03 10.75 -47.99
CA GLN A 990 -10.21 9.73 -49.02
C GLN A 990 -8.93 9.53 -49.85
N LEU A 991 -8.23 10.60 -50.22
CA LEU A 991 -6.94 10.51 -50.90
C LEU A 991 -5.89 9.81 -50.03
N LEU A 992 -5.79 10.19 -48.75
CA LEU A 992 -4.87 9.54 -47.83
C LEU A 992 -5.22 8.06 -47.68
N LYS A 993 -6.51 7.71 -47.55
CA LYS A 993 -6.97 6.32 -47.51
C LYS A 993 -6.68 5.57 -48.79
N PHE A 994 -6.83 6.22 -49.95
CA PHE A 994 -6.53 5.64 -51.25
C PHE A 994 -5.06 5.26 -51.39
N VAL A 995 -4.13 6.07 -50.85
CA VAL A 995 -2.69 5.84 -50.97
C VAL A 995 -2.10 5.04 -49.81
N THR A 996 -2.67 5.13 -48.61
CA THR A 996 -2.08 4.55 -47.38
C THR A 996 -2.95 3.52 -46.67
N SER A 997 -4.16 3.25 -47.19
CA SER A 997 -5.21 2.46 -46.55
C SER A 997 -5.76 3.04 -45.23
N CYS A 998 -5.30 4.21 -44.79
CA CYS A 998 -5.75 4.92 -43.59
C CYS A 998 -6.23 6.33 -43.94
N SER A 999 -7.39 6.75 -43.41
CA SER A 999 -7.96 8.09 -43.59
C SER A 999 -7.44 9.11 -42.56
N ARG A 1000 -6.59 8.68 -41.63
CA ARG A 1000 -6.09 9.51 -40.54
C ARG A 1000 -4.57 9.67 -40.64
N PRO A 1001 -4.04 10.88 -40.43
CA PRO A 1001 -2.60 11.10 -40.46
C PRO A 1001 -1.91 10.44 -39.24
N PRO A 1002 -0.61 10.09 -39.37
CA PRO A 1002 0.18 9.64 -38.24
C PRO A 1002 0.29 10.71 -37.15
N LEU A 1003 0.42 10.29 -35.89
CA LEU A 1003 0.38 11.19 -34.72
C LEU A 1003 1.55 12.19 -34.65
N LEU A 1004 2.71 11.81 -35.17
CA LEU A 1004 3.93 12.62 -35.13
C LEU A 1004 4.25 13.25 -36.50
N GLY A 1005 3.24 13.36 -37.38
CA GLY A 1005 3.37 13.86 -38.75
C GLY A 1005 3.78 12.80 -39.78
N PHE A 1006 3.80 13.21 -41.04
CA PHE A 1006 4.03 12.32 -42.18
C PHE A 1006 5.48 11.82 -42.29
N LYS A 1007 6.42 12.40 -41.55
CA LYS A 1007 7.80 11.90 -41.44
C LYS A 1007 7.88 10.47 -40.90
N GLU A 1008 6.98 10.09 -40.00
CA GLU A 1008 6.93 8.74 -39.42
C GLU A 1008 6.24 7.72 -40.34
N LEU A 1009 5.67 8.16 -41.47
CA LEU A 1009 5.06 7.26 -42.43
C LEU A 1009 6.17 6.45 -43.11
N GLN A 1010 6.25 5.16 -42.78
CA GLN A 1010 7.21 4.24 -43.37
C GLN A 1010 6.46 3.18 -44.15
N PRO A 1011 6.74 2.92 -45.44
CA PRO A 1011 7.55 3.77 -46.33
C PRO A 1011 6.92 5.16 -46.54
N ALA A 1012 7.72 6.15 -46.89
CA ALA A 1012 7.23 7.52 -47.09
C ALA A 1012 6.20 7.60 -48.23
N PHE A 1013 5.30 8.59 -48.17
CA PHE A 1013 4.35 8.86 -49.25
C PHE A 1013 5.14 9.12 -50.54
N CYS A 1014 4.83 8.39 -51.61
CA CYS A 1014 5.60 8.43 -52.85
C CYS A 1014 4.68 8.68 -54.04
N ILE A 1015 5.12 9.51 -55.00
CA ILE A 1015 4.40 9.72 -56.26
C ILE A 1015 5.30 9.30 -57.43
N GLN A 1016 4.78 8.45 -58.31
CA GLN A 1016 5.48 8.00 -59.52
C GLN A 1016 4.60 8.17 -60.77
N PRO A 1017 5.21 8.41 -61.95
CA PRO A 1017 4.51 8.47 -63.21
C PRO A 1017 3.90 7.11 -63.56
N SER A 1018 2.72 7.12 -64.18
CA SER A 1018 2.04 5.88 -64.60
C SER A 1018 1.32 6.02 -65.93
N GLY A 1019 1.76 5.25 -66.93
CA GLY A 1019 1.03 5.03 -68.18
C GLY A 1019 0.64 6.30 -68.95
N SER A 1020 -0.37 6.17 -69.81
CA SER A 1020 -0.92 7.27 -70.62
C SER A 1020 -1.94 8.12 -69.86
N GLU A 1021 -2.16 9.34 -70.33
CA GLU A 1021 -3.13 10.32 -69.81
C GLU A 1021 -4.58 9.80 -69.70
N ASP A 1022 -4.92 8.70 -70.38
CA ASP A 1022 -6.26 8.11 -70.35
C ASP A 1022 -6.52 7.29 -69.09
N ARG A 1023 -5.48 6.76 -68.45
CA ARG A 1023 -5.62 5.94 -67.24
C ARG A 1023 -6.06 6.77 -66.03
N LEU A 1024 -6.69 6.10 -65.08
CA LEU A 1024 -6.97 6.65 -63.75
C LEU A 1024 -5.71 6.56 -62.88
N PRO A 1025 -5.55 7.45 -61.88
CA PRO A 1025 -4.54 7.27 -60.85
C PRO A 1025 -4.77 5.94 -60.14
N THR A 1026 -3.69 5.21 -59.90
CA THR A 1026 -3.73 3.95 -59.15
C THR A 1026 -2.85 4.08 -57.91
N ALA A 1027 -3.09 3.25 -56.90
CA ALA A 1027 -2.29 3.26 -55.69
C ALA A 1027 -1.71 1.88 -55.41
N SER A 1028 -0.54 1.86 -54.79
CA SER A 1028 0.04 0.66 -54.17
C SER A 1028 0.22 0.98 -52.69
N THR A 1029 -0.83 0.74 -51.92
CA THR A 1029 -0.93 1.13 -50.51
C THR A 1029 0.13 0.49 -49.63
N CYS A 1030 0.53 -0.73 -49.99
CA CYS A 1030 1.71 -1.45 -49.50
C CYS A 1030 2.99 -0.59 -49.42
N MET A 1031 3.18 0.30 -50.39
CA MET A 1031 4.37 1.15 -50.52
C MET A 1031 4.05 2.64 -50.30
N ASN A 1032 2.85 2.97 -49.83
CA ASN A 1032 2.33 4.34 -49.77
C ASN A 1032 2.57 5.11 -51.09
N LEU A 1033 2.36 4.42 -52.22
CA LEU A 1033 2.73 4.89 -53.55
C LEU A 1033 1.49 5.27 -54.36
N LEU A 1034 1.44 6.52 -54.81
CA LEU A 1034 0.50 7.00 -55.79
C LEU A 1034 1.13 6.94 -57.20
N LYS A 1035 0.53 6.14 -58.07
CA LYS A 1035 0.87 6.04 -59.49
C LYS A 1035 -0.01 7.04 -60.26
N LEU A 1036 0.56 8.20 -60.55
CA LEU A 1036 -0.12 9.35 -61.15
C LEU A 1036 0.26 9.50 -62.63
N PRO A 1037 -0.68 9.37 -63.59
CA PRO A 1037 -0.41 9.66 -65.00
C PRO A 1037 -0.05 11.13 -65.26
N GLU A 1038 0.68 11.40 -66.34
CA GLU A 1038 1.15 12.74 -66.74
C GLU A 1038 0.03 13.60 -67.32
N TYR A 1039 -0.93 14.03 -66.49
CA TYR A 1039 -2.02 14.88 -66.96
C TYR A 1039 -1.52 16.28 -67.34
N LYS A 1040 -1.85 16.73 -68.56
CA LYS A 1040 -1.50 18.07 -69.07
C LYS A 1040 -2.42 19.19 -68.57
N LYS A 1041 -3.67 18.87 -68.22
CA LYS A 1041 -4.67 19.85 -67.75
C LYS A 1041 -5.04 19.58 -66.30
N GLU A 1042 -5.10 20.64 -65.50
CA GLU A 1042 -5.45 20.58 -64.07
C GLU A 1042 -6.87 20.02 -63.84
N HIS A 1043 -7.85 20.46 -64.64
CA HIS A 1043 -9.23 19.98 -64.53
C HIS A 1043 -9.36 18.47 -64.74
N THR A 1044 -8.64 17.91 -65.73
CA THR A 1044 -8.64 16.46 -65.98
C THR A 1044 -7.96 15.68 -64.86
N LEU A 1045 -6.93 16.25 -64.22
CA LEU A 1045 -6.31 15.65 -63.04
C LEU A 1045 -7.31 15.62 -61.88
N ARG A 1046 -8.00 16.73 -61.62
CA ARG A 1046 -9.00 16.84 -60.55
C ARG A 1046 -10.11 15.81 -60.71
N ASP A 1047 -10.75 15.74 -61.88
CA ASP A 1047 -11.88 14.84 -62.11
C ASP A 1047 -11.48 13.37 -61.98
N LYS A 1048 -10.34 12.98 -62.59
CA LYS A 1048 -9.85 11.60 -62.55
C LYS A 1048 -9.35 11.18 -61.17
N LEU A 1049 -8.70 12.09 -60.45
CA LEU A 1049 -8.26 11.83 -59.08
C LEU A 1049 -9.46 11.69 -58.14
N LEU A 1050 -10.44 12.60 -58.23
CA LEU A 1050 -11.64 12.56 -57.40
C LEU A 1050 -12.47 11.31 -57.70
N TYR A 1051 -12.59 10.92 -58.97
CA TYR A 1051 -13.22 9.65 -59.36
C TYR A 1051 -12.49 8.44 -58.75
N ALA A 1052 -11.15 8.38 -58.84
CA ALA A 1052 -10.37 7.26 -58.32
C ALA A 1052 -10.44 7.12 -56.78
N ILE A 1053 -10.49 8.22 -56.03
CA ILE A 1053 -10.58 8.16 -54.56
C ILE A 1053 -12.01 7.90 -54.05
N THR A 1054 -13.04 8.19 -54.86
CA THR A 1054 -14.45 8.00 -54.48
C THR A 1054 -15.05 6.68 -54.98
N SER A 1055 -14.46 6.04 -56.01
CA SER A 1055 -14.98 4.81 -56.61
C SER A 1055 -14.98 3.61 -55.67
N GLY A 1056 -14.24 3.65 -54.55
CA GLY A 1056 -14.22 2.60 -53.54
C GLY A 1056 -13.75 1.22 -54.04
N SER A 1057 -13.20 1.16 -55.26
CA SER A 1057 -12.67 -0.05 -55.88
C SER A 1057 -11.48 -0.55 -55.07
N GLY A 1058 -11.63 -1.72 -54.43
CA GLY A 1058 -10.60 -2.37 -53.63
C GLY A 1058 -9.40 -2.85 -54.46
N PHE A 1059 -8.51 -3.61 -53.81
CA PHE A 1059 -7.23 -4.14 -54.31
C PHE A 1059 -7.31 -5.01 -55.59
N GLU A 1060 -8.50 -5.30 -56.11
CA GLU A 1060 -8.73 -6.24 -57.21
C GLU A 1060 -8.21 -5.78 -58.59
N LEU A 1061 -7.83 -4.50 -58.73
CA LEU A 1061 -7.49 -3.90 -60.04
C LEU A 1061 -6.09 -3.29 -60.15
N SER A 1062 -5.19 -3.51 -59.18
CA SER A 1062 -3.83 -2.95 -59.20
C SER A 1062 -2.80 -3.80 -59.93
#